data_AF-A0A8C4Z1R6-F1
#
_entry.id   AF-A0A8C4Z1R6-F1
#
_cell.length_a   1.000
_cell.length_b   1.000
_cell.length_c   1.000
_cell.angle_alpha   90.00
_cell.angle_beta   90.00
_cell.angle_gamma   90.00
#
_symmetry.space_group_name_H-M   'P 1'
#
loop_
_entity.id
_entity.type
_entity.pdbx_description
1 polymer ?
#
loop_
_entity_poly.entity_id
_entity_poly.type
_entity_poly.pdbx_seq_one_letter_code
_entity_poly.pdbx_strand_id
1 'polypeptide(L)'
;MFSKLTSLFQQALETREPSVDLKESFVEHWKGITNYYIQTTDEERPARQTDIPWRLKQMLDILVYEEGQQVVEETGPCLEYLLQHKLLETLCTLGKAQYPPGMLQQVLLFASSLLMQIKKPLLQMLHIYRPIQKLIGLCALPGSQSEKEEAQFLLAVCSQVKQDPYLLNYVLKVTYASSFDQSGCASPQAEAPDLVFALVHLTQSQRGRVRQKAHEGLLLLVGLQSEGSGETLAQRTQLVALLAGKLVQLYSLVPTEELDPQDILNISQFSKASPDDGLLCPGLDHVTLFFCWLDFLDHMMTEAPQVLAERLSGCVHSLWLSEVMLPQLMSTGESAVLLSTVVLCRVVQAVRSTALLDRLVMFLLGSQSQPEEPAESQDPHVLRGRLIQQCDHISEEISMASLRLFEELLRKPHGAILHNLVLRHLEPRGVCVCVCLCVCVCVCVCVSFLCLVPQEVKSSQLVQEGGYDSYVLEARSLCEACGPLTQQDWVEELPPPSSSSVVAGTVFYEGLFLQVLFDRLGRLLEQPYDLNLQLTSVVSRLAAFRHPVITEFMLDPYITLTPGARTLFTVLIRVIGELMQRVQAVPDVSDRLIRMRRNLCCACREEHQTLLRGIILLEEFCKELAAIAFVKLTLDHD
;
A
#
# COMPACT_ATOMS: atom_id res chain seq x y z
N MET A 1 -35.46 70.84 -20.04
CA MET A 1 -34.29 69.94 -19.93
C MET A 1 -34.68 68.46 -19.87
N PHE A 2 -35.80 68.09 -19.22
CA PHE A 2 -36.26 66.69 -19.15
C PHE A 2 -36.63 66.06 -20.51
N SER A 3 -37.21 66.81 -21.46
CA SER A 3 -37.63 66.25 -22.77
C SER A 3 -36.47 65.74 -23.66
N LYS A 4 -35.30 66.38 -23.58
CA LYS A 4 -34.09 65.94 -24.30
C LYS A 4 -33.46 64.69 -23.67
N LEU A 5 -33.65 64.52 -22.35
CA LEU A 5 -33.15 63.37 -21.60
C LEU A 5 -34.02 62.14 -21.86
N THR A 6 -35.35 62.34 -21.94
CA THR A 6 -36.30 61.29 -22.34
C THR A 6 -36.07 60.87 -23.80
N SER A 7 -35.81 61.80 -24.73
CA SER A 7 -35.51 61.44 -26.12
C SER A 7 -34.19 60.69 -26.26
N LEU A 8 -33.16 61.04 -25.48
CA LEU A 8 -31.89 60.31 -25.46
C LEU A 8 -32.03 58.90 -24.88
N PHE A 9 -32.83 58.71 -23.83
CA PHE A 9 -33.12 57.38 -23.29
C PHE A 9 -33.94 56.54 -24.26
N GLN A 10 -34.92 57.15 -24.93
CA GLN A 10 -35.76 56.46 -25.91
C GLN A 10 -34.95 56.08 -27.16
N GLN A 11 -34.02 56.93 -27.59
CA GLN A 11 -33.07 56.65 -28.67
C GLN A 11 -32.03 55.59 -28.26
N ALA A 12 -31.63 55.53 -26.99
CA ALA A 12 -30.76 54.48 -26.44
C ALA A 12 -31.48 53.13 -26.24
N LEU A 13 -32.79 53.16 -25.97
CA LEU A 13 -33.66 51.96 -25.91
C LEU A 13 -34.04 51.45 -27.32
N GLU A 14 -34.09 52.34 -28.32
CA GLU A 14 -34.37 52.00 -29.72
C GLU A 14 -33.12 51.60 -30.53
N THR A 15 -31.92 51.98 -30.09
CA THR A 15 -30.70 51.32 -30.52
C THR A 15 -30.71 49.90 -29.97
N ARG A 16 -31.28 48.97 -30.75
CA ARG A 16 -30.93 47.56 -30.65
C ARG A 16 -29.41 47.50 -30.56
N GLU A 17 -28.87 46.90 -29.49
CA GLU A 17 -27.47 46.48 -29.47
C GLU A 17 -27.19 45.81 -30.81
N PRO A 18 -26.16 46.23 -31.57
CA PRO A 18 -25.86 45.59 -32.83
C PRO A 18 -25.75 44.11 -32.53
N SER A 19 -26.52 43.27 -33.22
CA SER A 19 -26.42 41.82 -33.09
C SER A 19 -25.00 41.46 -33.52
N VAL A 20 -24.09 41.36 -32.56
CA VAL A 20 -22.68 41.11 -32.81
C VAL A 20 -22.61 39.78 -33.53
N ASP A 21 -22.08 39.77 -34.75
CA ASP A 21 -21.80 38.52 -35.44
C ASP A 21 -20.66 37.82 -34.68
N LEU A 22 -21.05 36.81 -33.88
CA LEU A 22 -20.13 36.03 -33.05
C LEU A 22 -19.00 35.42 -33.89
N LYS A 23 -19.32 34.97 -35.11
CA LYS A 23 -18.35 34.37 -36.03
C LYS A 23 -17.36 35.42 -36.52
N GLU A 24 -17.84 36.60 -36.90
CA GLU A 24 -16.95 37.69 -37.34
C GLU A 24 -16.00 38.12 -36.21
N SER A 25 -16.53 38.28 -35.00
CA SER A 25 -15.72 38.61 -33.81
C SER A 25 -14.70 37.51 -33.51
N PHE A 26 -15.09 36.24 -33.57
CA PHE A 26 -14.17 35.11 -33.38
C PHE A 26 -13.01 35.13 -34.40
N VAL A 27 -13.32 35.38 -35.67
CA VAL A 27 -12.34 35.46 -36.76
C VAL A 27 -11.42 36.67 -36.59
N GLU A 28 -11.94 37.80 -36.11
CA GLU A 28 -11.14 38.99 -35.81
C GLU A 28 -10.08 38.70 -34.73
N HIS A 29 -10.47 38.04 -33.64
CA HIS A 29 -9.53 37.66 -32.59
C HIS A 29 -8.45 36.71 -33.10
N TRP A 30 -8.82 35.71 -33.92
CA TRP A 30 -7.86 34.81 -34.56
C TRP A 30 -6.88 35.54 -35.47
N LYS A 31 -7.39 36.44 -36.34
CA LYS A 31 -6.54 37.28 -37.21
C LYS A 31 -5.59 38.15 -36.40
N GLY A 32 -6.03 38.68 -35.26
CA GLY A 32 -5.19 39.42 -34.34
C GLY A 32 -4.01 38.59 -33.81
N ILE A 33 -4.24 37.31 -33.48
CA ILE A 33 -3.17 36.39 -33.07
C ILE A 33 -2.20 36.17 -34.23
N THR A 34 -2.67 35.85 -35.43
CA THR A 34 -1.77 35.59 -36.58
C THR A 34 -1.03 36.85 -37.03
N ASN A 35 -1.66 38.03 -36.95
CA ASN A 35 -1.04 39.30 -37.32
C ASN A 35 0.14 39.66 -36.40
N TYR A 36 0.11 39.25 -35.13
CA TYR A 36 1.27 39.38 -34.24
C TYR A 36 2.53 38.77 -34.87
N TYR A 37 2.41 37.54 -35.40
CA TYR A 37 3.53 36.84 -36.04
C TYR A 37 3.98 37.44 -37.37
N ILE A 38 3.13 38.26 -38.00
CA ILE A 38 3.45 38.94 -39.26
C ILE A 38 4.10 40.30 -39.00
N GLN A 39 3.66 41.02 -37.97
CA GLN A 39 3.99 42.43 -37.74
C GLN A 39 5.07 42.65 -36.67
N THR A 40 5.21 41.75 -35.70
CA THR A 40 6.11 41.95 -34.57
C THR A 40 7.56 41.69 -34.96
N THR A 41 8.44 42.61 -34.58
CA THR A 41 9.91 42.50 -34.72
C THR A 41 10.62 42.19 -33.41
N ASP A 42 9.87 42.14 -32.30
CA ASP A 42 10.40 41.89 -30.94
C ASP A 42 10.32 40.39 -30.62
N GLU A 43 11.47 39.73 -30.66
CA GLU A 43 11.59 38.28 -30.49
C GLU A 43 11.62 37.83 -29.02
N GLU A 44 11.87 38.75 -28.09
CA GLU A 44 12.15 38.43 -26.68
C GLU A 44 10.95 38.65 -25.75
N ARG A 45 9.95 39.43 -26.18
CA ARG A 45 8.75 39.70 -25.36
C ARG A 45 7.97 38.42 -25.09
N PRO A 46 7.80 37.99 -23.82
CA PRO A 46 7.07 36.76 -23.50
C PRO A 46 5.60 36.81 -23.91
N ALA A 47 5.04 35.68 -24.34
CA ALA A 47 3.65 35.55 -24.79
C ALA A 47 2.63 36.08 -23.78
N ARG A 48 2.87 35.89 -22.48
CA ARG A 48 2.01 36.38 -21.38
C ARG A 48 1.87 37.91 -21.33
N GLN A 49 2.78 38.66 -21.94
CA GLN A 49 2.79 40.12 -21.97
C GLN A 49 2.24 40.68 -23.28
N THR A 50 1.82 39.84 -24.23
CA THR A 50 1.23 40.29 -25.50
C THR A 50 -0.30 40.27 -25.41
N ASP A 51 -0.98 40.61 -26.50
CA ASP A 51 -2.44 40.51 -26.58
C ASP A 51 -2.93 39.06 -26.82
N ILE A 52 -2.01 38.13 -27.11
CA ILE A 52 -2.34 36.73 -27.44
C ILE A 52 -3.20 36.06 -26.35
N PRO A 53 -2.86 36.13 -25.05
CA PRO A 53 -3.65 35.50 -23.99
C PRO A 53 -5.09 36.04 -23.93
N TRP A 54 -5.24 37.37 -24.08
CA TRP A 54 -6.55 38.01 -24.09
C TRP A 54 -7.37 37.56 -25.29
N ARG A 55 -6.77 37.53 -26.49
CA ARG A 55 -7.46 37.08 -27.73
C ARG A 55 -7.89 35.62 -27.66
N LEU A 56 -7.02 34.72 -27.16
CA LEU A 56 -7.36 33.32 -26.95
C LEU A 56 -8.51 33.15 -25.97
N LYS A 57 -8.52 33.94 -24.89
CA LYS A 57 -9.63 33.94 -23.93
C LYS A 57 -10.94 34.42 -24.57
N GLN A 58 -10.92 35.52 -25.33
CA GLN A 58 -12.12 36.00 -26.02
C GLN A 58 -12.66 34.96 -27.02
N MET A 59 -11.77 34.30 -27.78
CA MET A 59 -12.17 33.20 -28.66
C MET A 59 -12.87 32.07 -27.89
N LEU A 60 -12.35 31.69 -26.72
CA LEU A 60 -12.98 30.68 -25.87
C LEU A 60 -14.35 31.14 -25.32
N ASP A 61 -14.42 32.36 -24.78
CA ASP A 61 -15.64 32.91 -24.22
C ASP A 61 -16.76 32.97 -25.28
N ILE A 62 -16.41 33.31 -26.53
CA ILE A 62 -17.33 33.26 -27.68
C ILE A 62 -17.81 31.83 -27.96
N LEU A 63 -16.94 30.82 -27.95
CA LEU A 63 -17.32 29.42 -28.18
C LEU A 63 -18.25 28.89 -27.08
N VAL A 64 -17.97 29.21 -25.82
CA VAL A 64 -18.80 28.81 -24.67
C VAL A 64 -20.16 29.51 -24.73
N TYR A 65 -20.18 30.80 -25.07
CA TYR A 65 -21.41 31.55 -25.24
C TYR A 65 -22.25 30.99 -26.42
N GLU A 66 -21.62 30.71 -27.55
CA GLU A 66 -22.27 30.10 -28.72
C GLU A 66 -22.96 28.78 -28.33
N GLU A 67 -22.25 27.86 -27.66
CA GLU A 67 -22.84 26.59 -27.20
C GLU A 67 -24.02 26.82 -26.25
N GLY A 68 -23.92 27.82 -25.36
CA GLY A 68 -24.99 28.16 -24.42
C GLY A 68 -26.27 28.70 -25.08
N GLN A 69 -26.17 29.30 -26.27
CA GLN A 69 -27.30 29.83 -27.03
C GLN A 69 -27.93 28.80 -27.99
N GLN A 70 -27.29 27.64 -28.20
CA GLN A 70 -27.77 26.65 -29.16
C GLN A 70 -28.98 25.86 -28.64
N VAL A 71 -30.06 25.89 -29.41
CA VAL A 71 -31.29 25.12 -29.17
C VAL A 71 -31.24 23.73 -29.84
N VAL A 72 -30.37 23.56 -30.85
CA VAL A 72 -30.21 22.35 -31.66
C VAL A 72 -28.81 21.77 -31.43
N GLU A 73 -28.68 20.43 -31.43
CA GLU A 73 -27.41 19.71 -31.25
C GLU A 73 -26.39 19.88 -32.41
N GLU A 74 -26.56 20.88 -33.28
CA GLU A 74 -25.66 21.15 -34.40
C GLU A 74 -24.40 21.92 -33.97
N THR A 75 -23.29 21.73 -34.67
CA THR A 75 -22.03 22.47 -34.43
C THR A 75 -22.24 23.96 -34.74
N GLY A 76 -21.84 24.84 -33.82
CA GLY A 76 -22.01 26.28 -34.02
C GLY A 76 -21.02 26.86 -35.02
N PRO A 77 -21.33 28.00 -35.68
CA PRO A 77 -20.51 28.57 -36.74
C PRO A 77 -19.07 28.93 -36.29
N CYS A 78 -18.85 29.32 -35.03
CA CYS A 78 -17.51 29.57 -34.50
C CYS A 78 -16.73 28.27 -34.31
N LEU A 79 -17.36 27.24 -33.71
CA LEU A 79 -16.73 25.93 -33.55
C LEU A 79 -16.45 25.27 -34.90
N GLU A 80 -17.36 25.37 -35.87
CA GLU A 80 -17.13 24.92 -37.25
C GLU A 80 -15.93 25.62 -37.88
N TYR A 81 -15.80 26.94 -37.72
CA TYR A 81 -14.65 27.68 -38.23
C TYR A 81 -13.35 27.18 -37.58
N LEU A 82 -13.33 26.94 -36.26
CA LEU A 82 -12.18 26.38 -35.56
C LEU A 82 -11.74 25.03 -36.15
N LEU A 83 -12.71 24.15 -36.42
CA LEU A 83 -12.48 22.81 -36.96
C LEU A 83 -12.03 22.85 -38.43
N GLN A 84 -12.76 23.57 -39.29
CA GLN A 84 -12.49 23.67 -40.73
C GLN A 84 -11.12 24.26 -41.02
N HIS A 85 -10.74 25.32 -40.29
CA HIS A 85 -9.45 25.98 -40.45
C HIS A 85 -8.33 25.36 -39.59
N LYS A 86 -8.62 24.29 -38.85
CA LYS A 86 -7.65 23.54 -38.01
C LYS A 86 -6.87 24.46 -37.07
N LEU A 87 -7.54 25.42 -36.43
CA LEU A 87 -6.85 26.45 -35.64
C LEU A 87 -6.05 25.86 -34.47
N LEU A 88 -6.55 24.78 -33.86
CA LEU A 88 -5.85 24.09 -32.78
C LEU A 88 -4.54 23.43 -33.27
N GLU A 89 -4.51 22.92 -34.50
CA GLU A 89 -3.28 22.41 -35.13
C GLU A 89 -2.25 23.53 -35.31
N THR A 90 -2.69 24.69 -35.81
CA THR A 90 -1.82 25.88 -35.93
C THR A 90 -1.31 26.30 -34.55
N LEU A 91 -2.16 26.36 -33.53
CA LEU A 91 -1.74 26.66 -32.16
C LEU A 91 -0.71 25.65 -31.63
N CYS A 92 -0.83 24.36 -31.95
CA CYS A 92 0.20 23.37 -31.61
C CYS A 92 1.54 23.69 -32.27
N THR A 93 1.55 24.11 -33.54
CA THR A 93 2.79 24.49 -34.22
C THR A 93 3.43 25.74 -33.60
N LEU A 94 2.64 26.74 -33.22
CA LEU A 94 3.11 27.94 -32.54
C LEU A 94 3.63 27.62 -31.13
N GLY A 95 2.92 26.77 -30.39
CA GLY A 95 3.34 26.28 -29.07
C GLY A 95 4.67 25.52 -29.15
N LYS A 96 4.84 24.62 -30.13
CA LYS A 96 6.09 23.89 -30.36
C LYS A 96 7.25 24.82 -30.70
N ALA A 97 7.00 25.89 -31.47
CA ALA A 97 8.02 26.87 -31.81
C ALA A 97 8.48 27.69 -30.59
N GLN A 98 7.68 27.74 -29.51
CA GLN A 98 7.92 28.58 -28.32
C GLN A 98 8.23 30.05 -28.65
N TYR A 99 7.69 30.53 -29.77
CA TYR A 99 7.78 31.91 -30.19
C TYR A 99 6.37 32.52 -30.18
N PRO A 100 6.15 33.67 -29.52
CA PRO A 100 7.04 34.29 -28.52
C PRO A 100 7.29 33.39 -27.29
N PRO A 101 8.33 33.65 -26.47
CA PRO A 101 8.66 32.81 -25.32
C PRO A 101 7.46 32.57 -24.38
N GLY A 102 7.19 31.29 -24.07
CA GLY A 102 6.02 30.90 -23.26
C GLY A 102 4.72 30.74 -24.05
N MET A 103 4.74 30.74 -25.38
CA MET A 103 3.56 30.48 -26.21
C MET A 103 2.90 29.12 -25.88
N LEU A 104 3.71 28.07 -25.61
CA LEU A 104 3.19 26.76 -25.20
C LEU A 104 2.28 26.86 -23.96
N GLN A 105 2.63 27.69 -22.97
CA GLN A 105 1.78 27.90 -21.78
C GLN A 105 0.39 28.43 -22.16
N GLN A 106 0.33 29.38 -23.09
CA GLN A 106 -0.94 29.97 -23.53
C GLN A 106 -1.78 28.96 -24.33
N VAL A 107 -1.13 28.14 -25.15
CA VAL A 107 -1.79 27.08 -25.91
C VAL A 107 -2.34 26.00 -24.99
N LEU A 108 -1.57 25.57 -23.98
CA LEU A 108 -2.01 24.57 -23.00
C LEU A 108 -3.17 25.10 -22.15
N LEU A 109 -3.14 26.37 -21.73
CA LEU A 109 -4.25 27.00 -21.00
C LEU A 109 -5.53 27.08 -21.84
N PHE A 110 -5.41 27.48 -23.11
CA PHE A 110 -6.53 27.51 -24.04
C PHE A 110 -7.09 26.11 -24.26
N ALA A 111 -6.24 25.12 -24.55
CA ALA A 111 -6.67 23.74 -24.78
C ALA A 111 -7.31 23.11 -23.52
N SER A 112 -6.75 23.35 -22.35
CA SER A 112 -7.33 22.89 -21.07
C SER A 112 -8.73 23.46 -20.86
N SER A 113 -8.89 24.76 -21.11
CA SER A 113 -10.16 25.45 -20.89
C SER A 113 -11.19 25.07 -21.94
N LEU A 114 -10.77 24.88 -23.19
CA LEU A 114 -11.62 24.35 -24.26
C LEU A 114 -12.18 22.97 -23.92
N LEU A 115 -11.33 22.06 -23.43
CA LEU A 115 -11.76 20.71 -23.02
C LEU A 115 -12.68 20.71 -21.79
N MET A 116 -12.52 21.67 -20.88
CA MET A 116 -13.28 21.67 -19.62
C MET A 116 -14.57 22.50 -19.66
N GLN A 117 -14.71 23.46 -20.59
CA GLN A 117 -15.85 24.38 -20.62
C GLN A 117 -16.86 24.08 -21.73
N ILE A 118 -16.42 23.45 -22.83
CA ILE A 118 -17.31 23.04 -23.92
C ILE A 118 -17.91 21.67 -23.58
N LYS A 119 -19.24 21.56 -23.60
CA LYS A 119 -19.97 20.35 -23.21
C LYS A 119 -20.02 19.29 -24.32
N LYS A 120 -19.90 19.70 -25.59
CA LYS A 120 -19.82 18.78 -26.72
C LYS A 120 -18.61 17.83 -26.60
N PRO A 121 -18.72 16.57 -27.07
CA PRO A 121 -17.65 15.57 -26.96
C PRO A 121 -16.49 15.87 -27.93
N LEU A 122 -15.71 16.92 -27.65
CA LEU A 122 -14.70 17.47 -28.55
C LEU A 122 -13.63 16.44 -28.95
N LEU A 123 -13.24 15.55 -28.03
CA LEU A 123 -12.20 14.54 -28.28
C LEU A 123 -12.64 13.42 -29.24
N GLN A 124 -13.93 13.29 -29.55
CA GLN A 124 -14.40 12.39 -30.62
C GLN A 124 -14.13 12.99 -32.01
N MET A 125 -13.86 14.30 -32.10
CA MET A 125 -13.63 15.00 -33.36
C MET A 125 -12.16 14.91 -33.79
N LEU A 126 -11.91 14.46 -35.03
CA LEU A 126 -10.57 14.27 -35.61
C LEU A 126 -9.66 15.50 -35.51
N HIS A 127 -10.24 16.68 -35.73
CA HIS A 127 -9.52 17.95 -35.73
C HIS A 127 -9.18 18.47 -34.33
N ILE A 128 -9.64 17.81 -33.28
CA ILE A 128 -9.29 18.14 -31.89
C ILE A 128 -8.36 17.10 -31.31
N TYR A 129 -8.68 15.80 -31.37
CA TYR A 129 -7.88 14.80 -30.66
C TYR A 129 -6.43 14.69 -31.18
N ARG A 130 -6.20 14.87 -32.50
CA ARG A 130 -4.84 14.85 -33.07
C ARG A 130 -3.97 16.01 -32.56
N PRO A 131 -4.44 17.28 -32.59
CA PRO A 131 -3.73 18.36 -31.89
C PRO A 131 -3.51 18.11 -30.40
N ILE A 132 -4.49 17.56 -29.68
CA ILE A 132 -4.34 17.21 -28.27
C ILE A 132 -3.22 16.17 -28.07
N GLN A 133 -3.16 15.12 -28.88
CA GLN A 133 -2.05 14.15 -28.88
C GLN A 133 -0.69 14.80 -29.15
N LYS A 134 -0.63 15.84 -29.99
CA LYS A 134 0.60 16.59 -30.24
C LYS A 134 1.01 17.41 -29.03
N LEU A 135 0.05 18.08 -28.37
CA LEU A 135 0.31 18.85 -27.16
C LEU A 135 0.80 17.95 -26.01
N ILE A 136 0.23 16.76 -25.85
CA ILE A 136 0.74 15.76 -24.89
C ILE A 136 2.22 15.45 -25.16
N GLY A 137 2.59 15.27 -26.42
CA GLY A 137 3.98 15.05 -26.83
C GLY A 137 4.93 16.24 -26.61
N LEU A 138 4.43 17.39 -26.18
CA LEU A 138 5.23 18.57 -25.80
C LEU A 138 5.32 18.76 -24.27
N CYS A 139 4.61 17.93 -23.48
CA CYS A 139 4.65 17.98 -22.02
C CYS A 139 5.81 17.16 -21.44
N ALA A 140 6.17 17.46 -20.19
CA ALA A 140 7.18 16.78 -19.40
C ALA A 140 8.58 16.72 -20.03
N LEU A 141 8.91 17.70 -20.88
CA LEU A 141 10.24 17.82 -21.46
C LEU A 141 11.24 18.35 -20.41
N PRO A 142 12.50 17.87 -20.42
CA PRO A 142 13.52 18.34 -19.48
C PRO A 142 13.71 19.87 -19.53
N GLY A 143 13.72 20.51 -18.36
CA GLY A 143 13.91 21.96 -18.25
C GLY A 143 12.68 22.82 -18.59
N SER A 144 11.50 22.20 -18.77
CA SER A 144 10.27 22.93 -19.03
C SER A 144 9.92 23.92 -17.90
N GLN A 145 9.55 25.14 -18.28
CA GLN A 145 9.05 26.16 -17.36
C GLN A 145 7.51 26.15 -17.23
N SER A 146 6.83 25.27 -18.00
CA SER A 146 5.36 25.18 -18.10
C SER A 146 4.73 24.01 -17.34
N GLU A 147 5.45 23.36 -16.42
CA GLU A 147 4.96 22.19 -15.68
C GLU A 147 3.57 22.39 -15.04
N LYS A 148 3.25 23.61 -14.61
CA LYS A 148 1.96 23.94 -13.99
C LYS A 148 0.81 23.85 -15.01
N GLU A 149 0.98 24.46 -16.16
CA GLU A 149 0.03 24.45 -17.26
C GLU A 149 -0.06 23.05 -17.89
N GLU A 150 1.06 22.34 -17.99
CA GLU A 150 1.12 20.94 -18.45
C GLU A 150 0.32 20.01 -17.54
N ALA A 151 0.55 20.05 -16.22
CA ALA A 151 -0.21 19.21 -15.29
C ALA A 151 -1.71 19.55 -15.29
N GLN A 152 -2.08 20.82 -15.44
CA GLN A 152 -3.48 21.22 -15.60
C GLN A 152 -4.09 20.67 -16.89
N PHE A 153 -3.35 20.75 -17.99
CA PHE A 153 -3.78 20.24 -19.29
C PHE A 153 -3.96 18.72 -19.29
N LEU A 154 -2.97 17.97 -18.81
CA LEU A 154 -3.04 16.51 -18.77
C LEU A 154 -4.17 16.04 -17.85
N LEU A 155 -4.40 16.73 -16.71
CA LEU A 155 -5.55 16.45 -15.85
C LEU A 155 -6.89 16.70 -16.54
N ALA A 156 -7.01 17.78 -17.34
CA ALA A 156 -8.21 18.05 -18.14
C ALA A 156 -8.45 16.93 -19.16
N VAL A 157 -7.40 16.46 -19.84
CA VAL A 157 -7.48 15.30 -20.75
C VAL A 157 -7.95 14.04 -20.01
N CYS A 158 -7.37 13.73 -18.84
CA CYS A 158 -7.77 12.57 -18.03
C CYS A 158 -9.23 12.68 -17.56
N SER A 159 -9.69 13.89 -17.24
CA SER A 159 -11.08 14.15 -16.85
C SER A 159 -12.05 13.86 -18.01
N GLN A 160 -11.68 14.21 -19.24
CA GLN A 160 -12.47 13.88 -20.42
C GLN A 160 -12.48 12.37 -20.70
N VAL A 161 -11.34 11.69 -20.56
CA VAL A 161 -11.26 10.23 -20.69
C VAL A 161 -12.07 9.51 -19.60
N LYS A 162 -12.14 10.06 -18.38
CA LYS A 162 -13.02 9.51 -17.34
C LYS A 162 -14.51 9.65 -17.67
N GLN A 163 -14.90 10.73 -18.34
CA GLN A 163 -16.28 10.94 -18.78
C GLN A 163 -16.65 10.01 -19.94
N ASP A 164 -15.72 9.78 -20.87
CA ASP A 164 -15.88 8.86 -22.00
C ASP A 164 -14.63 7.96 -22.15
N PRO A 165 -14.64 6.75 -21.54
CA PRO A 165 -13.49 5.85 -21.53
C PRO A 165 -13.04 5.36 -22.90
N TYR A 166 -13.90 5.38 -23.92
CA TYR A 166 -13.54 4.98 -25.28
C TYR A 166 -12.47 5.91 -25.88
N LEU A 167 -12.37 7.16 -25.39
CA LEU A 167 -11.36 8.13 -25.78
C LEU A 167 -9.93 7.68 -25.44
N LEU A 168 -9.76 6.78 -24.47
CA LEU A 168 -8.46 6.32 -24.00
C LEU A 168 -7.56 5.84 -25.14
N ASN A 169 -8.11 5.02 -26.05
CA ASN A 169 -7.37 4.47 -27.19
C ASN A 169 -6.93 5.56 -28.17
N TYR A 170 -7.76 6.58 -28.35
CA TYR A 170 -7.45 7.71 -29.21
C TYR A 170 -6.38 8.59 -28.58
N VAL A 171 -6.41 8.84 -27.27
CA VAL A 171 -5.45 9.73 -26.61
C VAL A 171 -4.06 9.08 -26.48
N LEU A 172 -4.00 7.77 -26.18
CA LEU A 172 -2.75 7.04 -25.93
C LEU A 172 -1.93 6.69 -27.19
N LYS A 173 -2.38 7.07 -28.41
CA LYS A 173 -1.77 6.64 -29.68
C LYS A 173 -1.55 5.11 -29.72
N VAL A 174 -2.56 4.32 -29.34
CA VAL A 174 -2.45 2.86 -29.37
C VAL A 174 -2.29 2.41 -30.82
N THR A 175 -1.06 2.21 -31.28
CA THR A 175 -0.75 1.62 -32.57
C THR A 175 -1.18 0.16 -32.50
N TYR A 176 -2.32 -0.18 -33.10
CA TYR A 176 -2.57 -1.56 -33.46
C TYR A 176 -1.44 -1.93 -34.42
N ALA A 177 -0.54 -2.83 -34.00
CA ALA A 177 0.39 -3.48 -34.90
C ALA A 177 -0.42 -4.33 -35.88
N SER A 178 -0.98 -3.70 -36.90
CA SER A 178 -1.52 -4.38 -38.07
C SER A 178 -0.32 -4.91 -38.86
N SER A 179 -0.09 -6.21 -38.71
CA SER A 179 0.39 -7.14 -39.74
C SER A 179 1.60 -6.71 -40.60
N PHE A 180 2.71 -7.43 -40.38
CA PHE A 180 3.78 -7.72 -41.34
C PHE A 180 4.30 -6.55 -42.19
N ASP A 181 5.41 -5.95 -41.75
CA ASP A 181 6.48 -5.62 -42.68
C ASP A 181 7.84 -5.94 -42.03
N GLN A 182 8.44 -7.03 -42.49
CA GLN A 182 9.82 -7.39 -42.22
C GLN A 182 10.75 -6.52 -43.07
N SER A 183 11.15 -5.37 -42.54
CA SER A 183 12.39 -4.68 -42.91
C SER A 183 12.59 -3.59 -41.85
N GLY A 184 13.51 -3.72 -40.91
CA GLY A 184 14.94 -3.66 -41.17
C GLY A 184 15.46 -2.30 -40.67
N CYS A 185 16.09 -2.31 -39.50
CA CYS A 185 16.91 -1.22 -38.95
C CYS A 185 16.24 0.16 -38.78
N ALA A 186 15.53 0.35 -37.68
CA ALA A 186 15.30 1.68 -37.11
C ALA A 186 16.02 1.76 -35.76
N SER A 187 16.94 2.72 -35.65
CA SER A 187 17.51 3.16 -34.37
C SER A 187 16.40 3.60 -33.41
N PRO A 188 16.61 3.59 -32.07
CA PRO A 188 15.65 4.12 -31.12
C PRO A 188 15.61 5.66 -31.26
N GLN A 189 14.86 6.17 -32.23
CA GLN A 189 14.40 7.55 -32.21
C GLN A 189 13.47 7.64 -30.99
N ALA A 190 13.83 8.47 -30.01
CA ALA A 190 13.03 8.69 -28.81
C ALA A 190 11.59 9.03 -29.21
N GLU A 191 10.68 8.07 -29.02
CA GLU A 191 9.27 8.28 -29.29
C GLU A 191 8.78 9.44 -28.40
N ALA A 192 8.04 10.37 -28.98
CA ALA A 192 7.53 11.52 -28.25
C ALA A 192 6.71 11.05 -27.02
N PRO A 193 6.82 11.75 -25.87
CA PRO A 193 6.19 11.31 -24.63
C PRO A 193 4.68 11.12 -24.82
N ASP A 194 4.17 9.99 -24.34
CA ASP A 194 2.73 9.73 -24.28
C ASP A 194 2.12 10.32 -23.00
N LEU A 195 0.79 10.22 -22.86
CA LEU A 195 0.07 10.78 -21.70
C LEU A 195 0.57 10.18 -20.38
N VAL A 196 0.81 8.88 -20.38
CA VAL A 196 1.24 8.13 -19.19
C VAL A 196 2.64 8.56 -18.77
N PHE A 197 3.58 8.61 -19.71
CA PHE A 197 4.95 9.06 -19.49
C PHE A 197 4.97 10.48 -18.93
N ALA A 198 4.21 11.39 -19.56
CA ALA A 198 4.18 12.79 -19.14
C ALA A 198 3.63 12.94 -17.71
N LEU A 199 2.55 12.23 -17.37
CA LEU A 199 2.00 12.23 -16.01
C LEU A 199 3.01 11.65 -14.99
N VAL A 200 3.58 10.48 -15.26
CA VAL A 200 4.54 9.85 -14.33
C VAL A 200 5.77 10.74 -14.14
N HIS A 201 6.29 11.38 -15.18
CA HIS A 201 7.41 12.30 -15.06
C HIS A 201 7.06 13.54 -14.22
N LEU A 202 5.87 14.13 -14.40
CA LEU A 202 5.43 15.29 -13.60
C LEU A 202 5.21 14.98 -12.11
N THR A 203 5.04 13.71 -11.73
CA THR A 203 5.04 13.31 -10.31
C THR A 203 6.38 13.55 -9.60
N GLN A 204 7.46 13.83 -10.36
CA GLN A 204 8.79 14.14 -9.84
C GLN A 204 9.06 15.65 -9.74
N SER A 205 8.12 16.51 -10.16
CA SER A 205 8.29 17.97 -10.11
C SER A 205 8.57 18.44 -8.68
N GLN A 206 9.42 19.46 -8.53
CA GLN A 206 9.68 20.10 -7.24
C GLN A 206 8.45 20.85 -6.70
N ARG A 207 7.48 21.19 -7.56
CA ARG A 207 6.27 21.92 -7.20
C ARG A 207 5.18 20.97 -6.71
N GLY A 208 4.83 21.04 -5.42
CA GLY A 208 3.80 20.16 -4.82
C GLY A 208 2.45 20.14 -5.56
N ARG A 209 1.97 21.30 -6.04
CA ARG A 209 0.70 21.38 -6.82
C ARG A 209 0.77 20.67 -8.17
N VAL A 210 1.94 20.61 -8.80
CA VAL A 210 2.15 19.89 -10.07
C VAL A 210 2.08 18.39 -9.80
N ARG A 211 2.80 17.91 -8.78
CA ARG A 211 2.76 16.50 -8.36
C ARG A 211 1.35 16.04 -8.03
N GLN A 212 0.61 16.84 -7.28
CA GLN A 212 -0.77 16.53 -6.90
C GLN A 212 -1.69 16.34 -8.12
N LYS A 213 -1.63 17.26 -9.09
CA LYS A 213 -2.41 17.15 -10.34
C LYS A 213 -2.01 15.95 -11.18
N ALA A 214 -0.72 15.61 -11.21
CA ALA A 214 -0.22 14.42 -11.89
C ALA A 214 -0.74 13.13 -11.22
N HIS A 215 -0.70 13.04 -9.89
CA HIS A 215 -1.28 11.93 -9.14
C HIS A 215 -2.79 11.80 -9.37
N GLU A 216 -3.52 12.92 -9.34
CA GLU A 216 -4.96 12.94 -9.64
C GLU A 216 -5.23 12.43 -11.07
N GLY A 217 -4.47 12.92 -12.06
CA GLY A 217 -4.58 12.44 -13.44
C GLY A 217 -4.35 10.94 -13.58
N LEU A 218 -3.34 10.39 -12.91
CA LEU A 218 -3.06 8.95 -12.88
C LEU A 218 -4.21 8.17 -12.24
N LEU A 219 -4.76 8.64 -11.11
CA LEU A 219 -5.91 8.00 -10.45
C LEU A 219 -7.16 7.99 -11.35
N LEU A 220 -7.42 9.08 -12.09
CA LEU A 220 -8.53 9.13 -13.05
C LEU A 220 -8.38 8.10 -14.17
N LEU A 221 -7.16 7.86 -14.66
CA LEU A 221 -6.88 6.86 -15.70
C LEU A 221 -6.95 5.43 -15.16
N VAL A 222 -6.37 5.18 -13.98
CA VAL A 222 -6.32 3.86 -13.36
C VAL A 222 -7.71 3.41 -12.89
N GLY A 223 -8.53 4.34 -12.39
CA GLY A 223 -9.89 4.06 -11.92
C GLY A 223 -10.97 3.90 -13.01
N LEU A 224 -10.59 3.82 -14.29
CA LEU A 224 -11.53 3.63 -15.40
C LEU A 224 -12.16 2.23 -15.34
N GLN A 225 -13.48 2.16 -15.12
CA GLN A 225 -14.23 0.89 -14.97
C GLN A 225 -14.74 0.29 -16.29
N SER A 226 -14.37 0.85 -17.45
CA SER A 226 -14.80 0.34 -18.76
C SER A 226 -14.13 -0.99 -19.11
N GLU A 227 -14.81 -1.85 -19.87
CA GLU A 227 -14.21 -3.08 -20.38
C GLU A 227 -12.95 -2.80 -21.22
N GLY A 228 -11.84 -3.49 -20.90
CA GLY A 228 -10.59 -3.41 -21.65
C GLY A 228 -9.68 -2.18 -21.37
N SER A 229 -10.11 -1.16 -20.61
CA SER A 229 -9.23 -0.04 -20.23
C SER A 229 -8.05 -0.51 -19.38
N GLY A 230 -8.31 -1.36 -18.40
CA GLY A 230 -7.29 -1.96 -17.54
C GLY A 230 -6.25 -2.76 -18.33
N GLU A 231 -6.70 -3.59 -19.30
CA GLU A 231 -5.79 -4.32 -20.20
C GLU A 231 -4.99 -3.39 -21.09
N THR A 232 -5.62 -2.35 -21.63
CA THR A 232 -4.97 -1.36 -22.49
C THR A 232 -3.87 -0.62 -21.72
N LEU A 233 -4.15 -0.16 -20.51
CA LEU A 233 -3.16 0.49 -19.64
C LEU A 233 -2.06 -0.49 -19.21
N ALA A 234 -2.41 -1.73 -18.88
CA ALA A 234 -1.44 -2.72 -18.40
C ALA A 234 -0.51 -3.28 -19.49
N GLN A 235 -1.00 -3.44 -20.72
CA GLN A 235 -0.28 -4.14 -21.80
C GLN A 235 0.17 -3.21 -22.93
N ARG A 236 -0.56 -2.13 -23.22
CA ARG A 236 -0.31 -1.25 -24.36
C ARG A 236 0.36 0.07 -23.98
N THR A 237 0.66 0.27 -22.71
CA THR A 237 1.41 1.43 -22.22
C THR A 237 2.57 0.99 -21.31
N GLN A 238 3.48 1.92 -21.02
CA GLN A 238 4.57 1.68 -20.08
C GLN A 238 4.19 1.98 -18.61
N LEU A 239 2.90 2.22 -18.32
CA LEU A 239 2.43 2.66 -16.99
C LEU A 239 2.97 1.77 -15.87
N VAL A 240 2.76 0.46 -15.98
CA VAL A 240 3.15 -0.51 -14.95
C VAL A 240 4.67 -0.49 -14.71
N ALA A 241 5.46 -0.47 -15.78
CA ALA A 241 6.92 -0.46 -15.69
C ALA A 241 7.46 0.86 -15.10
N LEU A 242 6.88 2.00 -15.49
CA LEU A 242 7.30 3.31 -14.98
C LEU A 242 6.95 3.48 -13.48
N LEU A 243 5.77 3.03 -13.06
CA LEU A 243 5.32 3.11 -11.67
C LEU A 243 6.17 2.23 -10.74
N ALA A 244 6.39 0.96 -11.11
CA ALA A 244 7.22 0.03 -10.37
C ALA A 244 8.70 0.42 -10.41
N GLY A 245 9.20 0.88 -11.56
CA GLY A 245 10.56 1.38 -11.70
C GLY A 245 10.84 2.59 -10.80
N LYS A 246 9.89 3.51 -10.67
CA LYS A 246 10.00 4.64 -9.73
C LYS A 246 10.05 4.17 -8.27
N LEU A 247 9.31 3.13 -7.89
CA LEU A 247 9.40 2.55 -6.53
C LEU A 247 10.82 2.04 -6.25
N VAL A 248 11.41 1.31 -7.19
CA VAL A 248 12.80 0.82 -7.08
C VAL A 248 13.80 1.98 -6.99
N GLN A 249 13.63 3.01 -7.81
CA GLN A 249 14.48 4.20 -7.76
C GLN A 249 14.41 4.90 -6.40
N LEU A 250 13.20 5.11 -5.86
CA LEU A 250 13.03 5.72 -4.54
C LEU A 250 13.65 4.86 -3.43
N TYR A 251 13.48 3.53 -3.49
CA TYR A 251 14.12 2.63 -2.54
C TYR A 251 15.65 2.68 -2.62
N SER A 252 16.22 2.79 -3.83
CA SER A 252 17.68 2.87 -4.02
C SER A 252 18.32 4.14 -3.43
N LEU A 253 17.52 5.17 -3.16
CA LEU A 253 17.96 6.41 -2.51
C LEU A 253 17.92 6.32 -0.98
N VAL A 254 17.35 5.27 -0.40
CA VAL A 254 17.27 5.07 1.05
C VAL A 254 18.67 4.71 1.58
N PRO A 255 19.27 5.50 2.49
CA PRO A 255 20.63 5.27 2.97
C PRO A 255 20.69 4.10 3.96
N THR A 256 20.96 2.90 3.47
CA THR A 256 20.82 1.66 4.25
C THR A 256 21.83 1.47 5.39
N GLU A 257 22.91 2.24 5.42
CA GLU A 257 24.00 2.07 6.40
C GLU A 257 23.91 3.04 7.60
N GLU A 258 23.19 4.16 7.47
CA GLU A 258 23.16 5.24 8.47
C GLU A 258 21.81 5.36 9.22
N LEU A 259 20.78 4.64 8.76
CA LEU A 259 19.42 4.71 9.30
C LEU A 259 19.26 3.87 10.56
N ASP A 260 18.71 4.46 11.63
CA ASP A 260 18.23 3.72 12.79
C ASP A 260 16.93 2.96 12.43
N PRO A 261 16.89 1.62 12.58
CA PRO A 261 15.69 0.83 12.39
C PRO A 261 14.46 1.32 13.18
N GLN A 262 14.64 1.89 14.38
CA GLN A 262 13.53 2.34 15.21
C GLN A 262 12.84 3.57 14.61
N ASP A 263 13.57 4.44 13.92
CA ASP A 263 13.00 5.63 13.29
C ASP A 263 11.97 5.24 12.24
N ILE A 264 12.24 4.21 11.43
CA ILE A 264 11.33 3.72 10.39
C ILE A 264 10.05 3.12 11.01
N LEU A 265 10.18 2.43 12.15
CA LEU A 265 9.05 1.86 12.86
C LEU A 265 8.14 2.92 13.48
N ASN A 266 8.72 4.03 13.95
CA ASN A 266 8.01 5.10 14.65
C ASN A 266 7.25 6.07 13.73
N ILE A 267 7.44 6.00 12.40
CA ILE A 267 6.72 6.88 11.46
C ILE A 267 5.25 6.50 11.44
N SER A 268 4.39 7.34 12.02
CA SER A 268 2.98 7.02 12.26
C SER A 268 2.09 7.19 11.03
N GLN A 269 2.32 8.18 10.15
CA GLN A 269 1.55 8.41 8.92
C GLN A 269 2.39 9.10 7.83
N PHE A 270 2.61 8.45 6.69
CA PHE A 270 3.34 9.02 5.55
C PHE A 270 2.46 9.98 4.73
N SER A 271 1.15 9.71 4.63
CA SER A 271 0.20 10.47 3.81
C SER A 271 0.00 11.96 4.19
N LYS A 272 0.45 12.41 5.38
CA LYS A 272 0.31 13.80 5.85
C LYS A 272 1.61 14.61 5.89
N ALA A 273 2.76 13.99 5.65
CA ALA A 273 4.02 14.69 5.65
C ALA A 273 4.11 15.55 4.38
N SER A 274 3.93 16.87 4.52
CA SER A 274 4.31 17.76 3.45
C SER A 274 5.85 17.78 3.39
N PRO A 275 6.48 17.62 2.22
CA PRO A 275 7.94 17.73 2.10
C PRO A 275 8.46 19.15 2.38
N ASP A 276 7.58 20.11 2.72
CA ASP A 276 7.94 21.47 3.14
C ASP A 276 8.18 21.58 4.66
N ASP A 277 7.89 20.54 5.46
CA ASP A 277 8.25 20.50 6.88
C ASP A 277 9.75 20.17 7.03
N GLY A 278 10.58 21.21 6.91
CA GLY A 278 12.06 21.15 6.98
C GLY A 278 12.65 20.77 8.34
N LEU A 279 12.06 19.79 9.03
CA LEU A 279 12.47 19.28 10.34
C LEU A 279 12.99 17.84 10.31
N LEU A 280 12.97 17.18 9.15
CA LEU A 280 13.41 15.78 9.00
C LEU A 280 14.88 15.71 8.59
N CYS A 281 15.58 14.68 9.07
CA CYS A 281 16.96 14.39 8.64
C CYS A 281 16.98 13.94 7.17
N PRO A 282 18.05 14.22 6.40
CA PRO A 282 18.11 13.90 4.97
C PRO A 282 17.81 12.43 4.62
N GLY A 283 18.22 11.48 5.47
CA GLY A 283 17.92 10.05 5.25
C GLY A 283 16.45 9.68 5.48
N LEU A 284 15.78 10.37 6.41
CA LEU A 284 14.37 10.14 6.74
C LEU A 284 13.44 10.69 5.66
N ASP A 285 13.88 11.71 4.91
CA ASP A 285 13.17 12.23 3.75
C ASP A 285 13.06 11.18 2.64
N HIS A 286 14.14 10.44 2.34
CA HIS A 286 14.13 9.39 1.32
C HIS A 286 13.23 8.21 1.71
N VAL A 287 13.26 7.80 2.98
CA VAL A 287 12.34 6.78 3.53
C VAL A 287 10.89 7.25 3.38
N THR A 288 10.60 8.50 3.74
CA THR A 288 9.27 9.09 3.64
C THR A 288 8.79 9.13 2.18
N LEU A 289 9.63 9.53 1.24
CA LEU A 289 9.31 9.54 -0.19
C LEU A 289 9.01 8.14 -0.73
N PHE A 290 9.78 7.14 -0.32
CA PHE A 290 9.55 5.73 -0.68
C PHE A 290 8.18 5.26 -0.18
N PHE A 291 7.88 5.44 1.12
CA PHE A 291 6.60 4.98 1.69
C PHE A 291 5.40 5.79 1.19
N CYS A 292 5.53 7.10 0.97
CA CYS A 292 4.48 7.90 0.33
C CYS A 292 4.16 7.39 -1.08
N TRP A 293 5.18 6.99 -1.84
CA TRP A 293 4.98 6.41 -3.16
C TRP A 293 4.36 5.00 -3.09
N LEU A 294 4.81 4.17 -2.15
CA LEU A 294 4.21 2.84 -1.90
C LEU A 294 2.73 2.96 -1.52
N ASP A 295 2.38 3.87 -0.61
CA ASP A 295 0.99 4.14 -0.20
C ASP A 295 0.16 4.61 -1.40
N PHE A 296 0.72 5.44 -2.28
CA PHE A 296 0.06 5.84 -3.52
C PHE A 296 -0.15 4.66 -4.48
N LEU A 297 0.84 3.78 -4.65
CA LEU A 297 0.71 2.56 -5.47
C LEU A 297 -0.36 1.62 -4.90
N ASP A 298 -0.37 1.41 -3.59
CA ASP A 298 -1.34 0.56 -2.89
C ASP A 298 -2.76 1.10 -3.02
N HIS A 299 -2.93 2.42 -2.86
CA HIS A 299 -4.21 3.08 -3.11
C HIS A 299 -4.65 2.94 -4.58
N MET A 300 -3.75 3.15 -5.55
CA MET A 300 -4.06 2.93 -6.96
C MET A 300 -4.48 1.49 -7.26
N MET A 301 -3.80 0.49 -6.70
CA MET A 301 -4.17 -0.92 -6.89
C MET A 301 -5.54 -1.25 -6.28
N THR A 302 -5.96 -0.51 -5.25
CA THR A 302 -7.29 -0.67 -4.63
C THR A 302 -8.41 -0.13 -5.53
N GLU A 303 -8.15 0.95 -6.28
CA GLU A 303 -9.16 1.56 -7.18
C GLU A 303 -9.11 1.01 -8.62
N ALA A 304 -8.03 0.34 -9.00
CA ALA A 304 -7.82 -0.20 -10.34
C ALA A 304 -8.70 -1.42 -10.66
N PRO A 305 -9.06 -1.64 -11.95
CA PRO A 305 -9.53 -2.94 -12.40
C PRO A 305 -8.55 -4.06 -12.05
N GLN A 306 -9.07 -5.23 -11.68
CA GLN A 306 -8.29 -6.38 -11.19
C GLN A 306 -7.09 -6.71 -12.10
N VAL A 307 -7.27 -6.75 -13.42
CA VAL A 307 -6.19 -7.05 -14.37
C VAL A 307 -5.03 -6.06 -14.26
N LEU A 308 -5.31 -4.77 -14.11
CA LEU A 308 -4.26 -3.75 -13.96
C LEU A 308 -3.59 -3.86 -12.59
N ALA A 309 -4.36 -4.07 -11.52
CA ALA A 309 -3.84 -4.25 -10.17
C ALA A 309 -2.89 -5.47 -10.10
N GLU A 310 -3.27 -6.62 -10.65
CA GLU A 310 -2.46 -7.84 -10.68
C GLU A 310 -1.17 -7.69 -11.50
N ARG A 311 -1.23 -6.94 -12.61
CA ARG A 311 -0.06 -6.66 -13.45
C ARG A 311 0.89 -5.69 -12.76
N LEU A 312 0.37 -4.64 -12.12
CA LEU A 312 1.18 -3.71 -11.35
C LEU A 312 1.84 -4.38 -10.14
N SER A 313 1.07 -5.16 -9.37
CA SER A 313 1.60 -5.89 -8.21
C SER A 313 2.61 -6.96 -8.62
N GLY A 314 2.39 -7.66 -9.75
CA GLY A 314 3.35 -8.59 -10.33
C GLY A 314 4.66 -7.91 -10.77
N CYS A 315 4.58 -6.68 -11.30
CA CYS A 315 5.77 -5.92 -11.68
C CYS A 315 6.55 -5.43 -10.45
N VAL A 316 5.86 -4.96 -9.39
CA VAL A 316 6.48 -4.63 -8.10
C VAL A 316 7.17 -5.85 -7.49
N HIS A 317 6.52 -7.03 -7.53
CA HIS A 317 7.12 -8.27 -7.06
C HIS A 317 8.39 -8.63 -7.83
N SER A 318 8.36 -8.55 -9.16
CA SER A 318 9.53 -8.86 -9.98
C SER A 318 10.66 -7.85 -9.74
N LEU A 319 10.41 -6.55 -9.93
CA LEU A 319 11.47 -5.54 -9.93
C LEU A 319 12.00 -5.17 -8.54
N TRP A 320 11.16 -5.21 -7.52
CA TRP A 320 11.54 -4.76 -6.17
C TRP A 320 11.68 -5.92 -5.18
N LEU A 321 10.66 -6.78 -5.02
CA LEU A 321 10.75 -7.88 -4.06
C LEU A 321 11.82 -8.91 -4.46
N SER A 322 11.82 -9.33 -5.73
CA SER A 322 12.71 -10.40 -6.20
C SER A 322 14.13 -9.90 -6.48
N GLU A 323 14.27 -8.79 -7.22
CA GLU A 323 15.61 -8.31 -7.64
C GLU A 323 16.32 -7.48 -6.56
N VAL A 324 15.60 -6.86 -5.61
CA VAL A 324 16.20 -5.95 -4.61
C VAL A 324 16.04 -6.47 -3.18
N MET A 325 14.83 -6.81 -2.73
CA MET A 325 14.61 -7.23 -1.34
C MET A 325 15.20 -8.61 -1.05
N LEU A 326 14.99 -9.59 -1.93
CA LEU A 326 15.43 -10.96 -1.69
C LEU A 326 16.96 -11.07 -1.48
N PRO A 327 17.84 -10.47 -2.31
CA PRO A 327 19.27 -10.50 -2.05
C PRO A 327 19.67 -9.84 -0.73
N GLN A 328 18.96 -8.77 -0.31
CA GLN A 328 19.24 -8.08 0.95
C GLN A 328 18.85 -8.94 2.17
N LEU A 329 17.70 -9.61 2.12
CA LEU A 329 17.22 -10.52 3.18
C LEU A 329 18.07 -11.80 3.27
N MET A 330 18.63 -12.25 2.14
CA MET A 330 19.51 -13.41 2.06
C MET A 330 21.00 -13.06 2.27
N SER A 331 21.32 -11.80 2.55
CA SER A 331 22.68 -11.32 2.77
C SER A 331 23.29 -11.91 4.06
N THR A 332 24.62 -11.94 4.12
CA THR A 332 25.37 -12.24 5.35
C THR A 332 25.55 -11.02 6.24
N GLY A 333 25.28 -9.80 5.74
CA GLY A 333 25.43 -8.57 6.51
C GLY A 333 24.26 -8.32 7.45
N GLU A 334 24.52 -8.29 8.76
CA GLU A 334 23.48 -8.12 9.80
C GLU A 334 22.69 -6.81 9.64
N SER A 335 23.36 -5.70 9.34
CA SER A 335 22.71 -4.40 9.13
C SER A 335 21.75 -4.42 7.93
N ALA A 336 22.17 -5.02 6.80
CA ALA A 336 21.33 -5.13 5.62
C ALA A 336 20.10 -6.01 5.87
N VAL A 337 20.28 -7.15 6.56
CA VAL A 337 19.18 -8.05 6.96
C VAL A 337 18.23 -7.34 7.92
N LEU A 338 18.74 -6.66 8.94
CA LEU A 338 17.93 -5.95 9.93
C LEU A 338 17.08 -4.87 9.26
N LEU A 339 17.70 -3.98 8.47
CA LEU A 339 16.99 -2.88 7.83
C LEU A 339 15.96 -3.39 6.82
N SER A 340 16.32 -4.33 5.95
CA SER A 340 15.37 -4.89 4.97
C SER A 340 14.19 -5.59 5.66
N THR A 341 14.42 -6.29 6.78
CA THR A 341 13.35 -6.90 7.59
C THR A 341 12.43 -5.84 8.19
N VAL A 342 12.97 -4.72 8.65
CA VAL A 342 12.22 -3.60 9.25
C VAL A 342 11.41 -2.85 8.19
N VAL A 343 12.00 -2.56 7.03
CA VAL A 343 11.28 -1.97 5.90
C VAL A 343 10.14 -2.88 5.48
N LEU A 344 10.41 -4.19 5.34
CA LEU A 344 9.41 -5.17 4.98
C LEU A 344 8.29 -5.26 6.02
N CYS A 345 8.62 -5.23 7.31
CA CYS A 345 7.64 -5.18 8.39
C CYS A 345 6.69 -3.98 8.23
N ARG A 346 7.24 -2.81 7.90
CA ARG A 346 6.46 -1.58 7.68
C ARG A 346 5.64 -1.62 6.40
N VAL A 347 6.16 -2.23 5.34
CA VAL A 347 5.43 -2.49 4.08
C VAL A 347 4.24 -3.40 4.36
N VAL A 348 4.44 -4.53 5.04
CA VAL A 348 3.37 -5.44 5.42
C VAL A 348 2.30 -4.69 6.21
N GLN A 349 2.69 -3.90 7.21
CA GLN A 349 1.76 -3.09 8.00
C GLN A 349 0.96 -2.08 7.15
N ALA A 350 1.61 -1.40 6.20
CA ALA A 350 1.00 -0.35 5.39
C ALA A 350 0.02 -0.84 4.32
N VAL A 351 0.32 -1.98 3.67
CA VAL A 351 -0.40 -2.48 2.49
C VAL A 351 -1.86 -2.84 2.81
N ARG A 352 -2.78 -2.39 1.95
CA ARG A 352 -4.23 -2.59 2.06
C ARG A 352 -4.82 -3.26 0.82
N SER A 353 -4.21 -3.08 -0.36
CA SER A 353 -4.69 -3.70 -1.59
C SER A 353 -4.48 -5.22 -1.54
N THR A 354 -5.51 -5.97 -1.95
CA THR A 354 -5.45 -7.44 -2.00
C THR A 354 -4.39 -7.92 -2.98
N ALA A 355 -4.34 -7.31 -4.17
CA ALA A 355 -3.38 -7.69 -5.22
C ALA A 355 -1.89 -7.56 -4.79
N LEU A 356 -1.54 -6.55 -3.98
CA LEU A 356 -0.18 -6.40 -3.45
C LEU A 356 0.07 -7.30 -2.25
N LEU A 357 -0.93 -7.45 -1.37
CA LEU A 357 -0.86 -8.35 -0.23
C LEU A 357 -0.62 -9.80 -0.69
N ASP A 358 -1.34 -10.28 -1.71
CA ASP A 358 -1.16 -11.62 -2.27
C ASP A 358 0.27 -11.83 -2.77
N ARG A 359 0.85 -10.83 -3.45
CA ARG A 359 2.23 -10.87 -3.95
C ARG A 359 3.27 -10.86 -2.82
N LEU A 360 2.99 -10.14 -1.74
CA LEU A 360 3.85 -10.11 -0.54
C LEU A 360 3.78 -11.45 0.22
N VAL A 361 2.59 -12.01 0.40
CA VAL A 361 2.40 -13.30 1.07
C VAL A 361 3.07 -14.42 0.27
N MET A 362 2.86 -14.45 -1.05
CA MET A 362 3.57 -15.41 -1.92
C MET A 362 5.09 -15.23 -1.88
N PHE A 363 5.58 -13.99 -1.82
CA PHE A 363 7.01 -13.70 -1.71
C PHE A 363 7.61 -14.19 -0.38
N LEU A 364 6.89 -14.02 0.74
CA LEU A 364 7.43 -14.32 2.07
C LEU A 364 7.23 -15.78 2.49
N LEU A 365 6.07 -16.36 2.16
CA LEU A 365 5.65 -17.66 2.68
C LEU A 365 5.57 -18.74 1.60
N GLY A 366 5.63 -18.36 0.32
CA GLY A 366 5.48 -19.27 -0.82
C GLY A 366 4.02 -19.58 -1.18
N SER A 367 3.84 -20.32 -2.28
CA SER A 367 2.53 -20.69 -2.84
C SER A 367 2.11 -22.14 -2.55
N GLN A 368 2.93 -22.90 -1.82
CA GLN A 368 2.69 -24.33 -1.61
C GLN A 368 1.73 -24.59 -0.46
N SER A 369 0.72 -25.44 -0.69
CA SER A 369 -0.27 -25.78 0.34
C SER A 369 -0.10 -27.17 0.96
N GLN A 370 0.85 -27.97 0.47
CA GLN A 370 1.04 -29.36 0.91
C GLN A 370 1.77 -29.48 2.26
N PRO A 371 1.57 -30.55 3.04
CA PRO A 371 2.26 -30.74 4.32
C PRO A 371 3.78 -30.87 4.13
N GLU A 372 4.56 -30.31 5.05
CA GLU A 372 6.03 -30.46 5.03
C GLU A 372 6.48 -31.71 5.79
N GLU A 373 7.53 -32.35 5.28
CA GLU A 373 8.20 -33.47 5.95
C GLU A 373 9.39 -32.98 6.79
N PRO A 374 9.70 -33.66 7.92
CA PRO A 374 10.77 -33.23 8.80
C PRO A 374 12.17 -33.35 8.16
N ALA A 375 12.87 -32.22 8.15
CA ALA A 375 14.32 -32.03 8.31
C ALA A 375 15.34 -32.56 7.27
N GLU A 376 15.00 -33.32 6.22
CA GLU A 376 16.01 -33.73 5.20
C GLU A 376 15.80 -33.18 3.78
N SER A 377 14.61 -32.68 3.46
CA SER A 377 14.39 -31.84 2.27
C SER A 377 14.32 -30.39 2.71
N GLN A 378 15.18 -29.53 2.15
CA GLN A 378 15.17 -28.07 2.34
C GLN A 378 13.73 -27.53 2.40
N ASP A 379 13.47 -26.56 3.28
CA ASP A 379 12.21 -25.79 3.22
C ASP A 379 11.97 -25.43 1.75
N PRO A 380 10.84 -25.86 1.15
CA PRO A 380 10.59 -25.61 -0.26
C PRO A 380 10.63 -24.12 -0.60
N HIS A 381 10.45 -23.26 0.39
CA HIS A 381 10.57 -21.82 0.29
C HIS A 381 11.70 -21.28 1.19
N VAL A 382 12.92 -21.23 0.63
CA VAL A 382 14.17 -20.85 1.33
C VAL A 382 14.05 -19.57 2.15
N LEU A 383 13.40 -18.52 1.62
CA LEU A 383 13.24 -17.25 2.33
C LEU A 383 12.38 -17.40 3.59
N ARG A 384 11.31 -18.20 3.54
CA ARG A 384 10.43 -18.42 4.70
C ARG A 384 11.21 -19.05 5.82
N GLY A 385 11.90 -20.16 5.54
CA GLY A 385 12.72 -20.85 6.54
C GLY A 385 13.82 -19.96 7.12
N ARG A 386 14.45 -19.13 6.29
CA ARG A 386 15.45 -18.15 6.74
C ARG A 386 14.86 -17.11 7.69
N LEU A 387 13.72 -16.50 7.33
CA LEU A 387 13.04 -15.50 8.17
C LEU A 387 12.57 -16.11 9.51
N ILE A 388 12.06 -17.35 9.49
CA ILE A 388 11.66 -18.07 10.71
C ILE A 388 12.88 -18.31 11.60
N GLN A 389 14.00 -18.78 11.04
CA GLN A 389 15.23 -18.99 11.80
C GLN A 389 15.79 -17.68 12.39
N GLN A 390 15.58 -16.55 11.71
CA GLN A 390 15.99 -15.24 12.23
C GLN A 390 15.26 -14.84 13.51
N CYS A 391 14.09 -15.41 13.83
CA CYS A 391 13.44 -15.21 15.13
C CYS A 391 14.28 -15.75 16.32
N ASP A 392 15.24 -16.64 16.06
CA ASP A 392 16.25 -17.12 17.02
C ASP A 392 17.68 -16.72 16.62
N HIS A 393 17.84 -15.55 16.03
CA HIS A 393 19.15 -15.02 15.67
C HIS A 393 19.95 -14.57 16.91
N ILE A 394 21.28 -14.61 16.80
CA ILE A 394 22.20 -14.18 17.87
C ILE A 394 22.04 -12.67 18.16
N SER A 395 21.85 -11.87 17.12
CA SER A 395 21.45 -10.46 17.25
C SER A 395 19.99 -10.36 17.70
N GLU A 396 19.79 -9.71 18.85
CA GLU A 396 18.47 -9.45 19.44
C GLU A 396 17.61 -8.54 18.55
N GLU A 397 18.22 -7.59 17.86
CA GLU A 397 17.53 -6.67 16.95
C GLU A 397 16.94 -7.39 15.74
N ILE A 398 17.70 -8.31 15.14
CA ILE A 398 17.22 -9.14 14.02
C ILE A 398 16.10 -10.07 14.49
N SER A 399 16.27 -10.69 15.67
CA SER A 399 15.23 -11.51 16.27
C SER A 399 13.93 -10.73 16.52
N MET A 400 14.05 -9.54 17.10
CA MET A 400 12.93 -8.64 17.38
C MET A 400 12.22 -8.22 16.09
N ALA A 401 12.97 -7.75 15.09
CA ALA A 401 12.42 -7.34 13.81
C ALA A 401 11.68 -8.49 13.09
N SER A 402 12.25 -9.69 13.13
CA SER A 402 11.65 -10.88 12.51
C SER A 402 10.35 -11.29 13.21
N LEU A 403 10.32 -11.29 14.55
CA LEU A 403 9.10 -11.56 15.31
C LEU A 403 8.01 -10.52 15.05
N ARG A 404 8.37 -9.22 14.96
CA ARG A 404 7.44 -8.14 14.58
C ARG A 404 6.89 -8.33 13.18
N LEU A 405 7.72 -8.71 12.21
CA LEU A 405 7.28 -9.01 10.85
C LEU A 405 6.20 -10.10 10.83
N PHE A 406 6.42 -11.22 11.53
CA PHE A 406 5.41 -12.29 11.60
C PHE A 406 4.15 -11.87 12.34
N GLU A 407 4.27 -11.05 13.38
CA GLU A 407 3.11 -10.50 14.07
C GLU A 407 2.27 -9.60 13.14
N GLU A 408 2.91 -8.74 12.34
CA GLU A 408 2.25 -7.91 11.32
C GLU A 408 1.63 -8.75 10.21
N LEU A 409 2.26 -9.84 9.79
CA LEU A 409 1.66 -10.78 8.84
C LEU A 409 0.39 -11.41 9.43
N LEU A 410 0.42 -11.87 10.67
CA LEU A 410 -0.74 -12.45 11.35
C LEU A 410 -1.86 -11.42 11.61
N ARG A 411 -1.61 -10.11 11.45
CA ARG A 411 -2.64 -9.06 11.46
C ARG A 411 -3.37 -8.92 10.12
N LYS A 412 -2.83 -9.45 9.01
CA LYS A 412 -3.37 -9.24 7.66
C LYS A 412 -4.46 -10.27 7.34
N PRO A 413 -5.60 -9.86 6.75
CA PRO A 413 -6.71 -10.76 6.45
C PRO A 413 -6.45 -11.60 5.19
N HIS A 414 -5.42 -12.46 5.22
CA HIS A 414 -5.06 -13.38 4.15
C HIS A 414 -4.86 -14.81 4.66
N GLY A 415 -5.76 -15.74 4.31
CA GLY A 415 -5.79 -17.11 4.83
C GLY A 415 -4.51 -17.93 4.64
N ALA A 416 -3.78 -17.71 3.53
CA ALA A 416 -2.52 -18.40 3.28
C ALA A 416 -1.43 -18.10 4.30
N ILE A 417 -1.54 -17.02 5.09
CA ILE A 417 -0.55 -16.68 6.13
C ILE A 417 -0.59 -17.73 7.25
N LEU A 418 -1.77 -17.92 7.84
CA LEU A 418 -1.96 -18.91 8.90
C LEU A 418 -1.73 -20.33 8.38
N HIS A 419 -2.16 -20.60 7.14
CA HIS A 419 -1.94 -21.89 6.49
C HIS A 419 -0.46 -22.26 6.37
N ASN A 420 0.35 -21.35 5.82
CA ASN A 420 1.76 -21.61 5.53
C ASN A 420 2.68 -21.57 6.75
N LEU A 421 2.25 -20.91 7.83
CA LEU A 421 3.01 -20.83 9.08
C LEU A 421 2.67 -21.97 10.04
N VAL A 422 1.41 -22.44 10.06
CA VAL A 422 0.91 -23.33 11.12
C VAL A 422 0.05 -24.48 10.58
N LEU A 423 -1.04 -24.19 9.87
CA LEU A 423 -2.09 -25.20 9.65
C LEU A 423 -1.65 -26.38 8.79
N ARG A 424 -0.82 -26.14 7.75
CA ARG A 424 -0.32 -27.20 6.87
C ARG A 424 0.48 -28.29 7.61
N HIS A 425 0.97 -28.01 8.82
CA HIS A 425 1.70 -28.95 9.67
C HIS A 425 0.78 -29.70 10.65
N LEU A 426 -0.38 -29.13 10.98
CA LEU A 426 -1.30 -29.65 12.00
C LEU A 426 -2.52 -30.40 11.44
N GLU A 427 -3.11 -29.95 10.32
CA GLU A 427 -4.33 -30.52 9.70
C GLU A 427 -4.23 -31.99 9.25
N PRO A 428 -3.14 -32.48 8.62
CA PRO A 428 -3.12 -33.80 7.98
C PRO A 428 -2.83 -34.96 8.93
N ARG A 429 -2.44 -34.70 10.19
CA ARG A 429 -1.71 -35.69 11.01
C ARG A 429 -2.45 -36.22 12.23
N GLY A 430 -3.77 -36.05 12.29
CA GLY A 430 -4.62 -36.81 13.23
C GLY A 430 -4.16 -36.74 14.68
N VAL A 431 -3.73 -35.57 15.15
CA VAL A 431 -3.31 -35.39 16.55
C VAL A 431 -4.50 -35.57 17.49
N CYS A 432 -5.75 -35.52 17.01
CA CYS A 432 -6.87 -35.65 17.91
C CYS A 432 -8.11 -36.40 17.44
N VAL A 433 -8.68 -37.12 18.41
CA VAL A 433 -10.05 -37.62 18.45
C VAL A 433 -10.86 -36.53 19.14
N CYS A 434 -11.82 -35.94 18.43
CA CYS A 434 -12.71 -34.93 18.98
C CYS A 434 -13.39 -35.46 20.26
N VAL A 435 -13.02 -34.91 21.42
CA VAL A 435 -13.81 -35.06 22.63
C VAL A 435 -14.59 -33.77 22.79
N CYS A 436 -15.91 -33.83 22.69
CA CYS A 436 -16.78 -32.68 22.92
C CYS A 436 -16.45 -32.05 24.28
N LEU A 437 -15.83 -30.86 24.28
CA LEU A 437 -15.56 -30.14 25.52
C LEU A 437 -16.90 -29.70 26.13
N CYS A 438 -17.23 -30.22 27.30
CA CYS A 438 -18.34 -29.71 28.10
C CYS A 438 -17.91 -28.44 28.85
N VAL A 439 -18.88 -27.67 29.38
CA VAL A 439 -18.64 -26.46 30.19
C VAL A 439 -17.67 -26.72 31.36
N CYS A 440 -17.63 -27.94 31.91
CA CYS A 440 -16.69 -28.32 32.95
C CYS A 440 -15.22 -28.33 32.45
N VAL A 441 -14.98 -28.75 31.20
CA VAL A 441 -13.63 -28.74 30.61
C VAL A 441 -13.16 -27.31 30.38
N CYS A 442 -14.05 -26.38 30.04
CA CYS A 442 -13.69 -24.97 29.82
C CYS A 442 -13.10 -24.32 31.08
N VAL A 443 -13.74 -24.53 32.23
CA VAL A 443 -13.22 -24.08 33.53
C VAL A 443 -11.89 -24.76 33.84
N CYS A 444 -11.76 -26.06 33.55
CA CYS A 444 -10.51 -26.79 33.77
C CYS A 444 -9.35 -26.24 32.92
N VAL A 445 -9.58 -25.88 31.66
CA VAL A 445 -8.55 -25.26 30.79
C VAL A 445 -8.07 -23.93 31.37
N CYS A 446 -8.99 -23.01 31.68
CA CYS A 446 -8.64 -21.70 32.25
C CYS A 446 -7.90 -21.84 33.59
N VAL A 447 -8.40 -22.71 34.47
CA VAL A 447 -7.76 -22.98 35.78
C VAL A 447 -6.36 -23.58 35.59
N SER A 448 -6.16 -24.43 34.59
CA SER A 448 -4.85 -25.06 34.33
C SER A 448 -3.79 -24.00 34.03
N PHE A 449 -4.10 -23.00 33.19
CA PHE A 449 -3.17 -21.89 32.93
C PHE A 449 -2.98 -20.98 34.15
N LEU A 450 -4.06 -20.61 34.88
CA LEU A 450 -3.96 -19.75 36.07
C LEU A 450 -3.20 -20.41 37.24
N CYS A 451 -3.15 -21.74 37.27
CA CYS A 451 -2.45 -22.54 38.26
C CYS A 451 -1.05 -22.98 37.83
N LEU A 452 -0.62 -22.72 36.59
CA LEU A 452 0.75 -23.05 36.13
C LEU A 452 1.81 -22.34 36.97
N VAL A 453 1.61 -21.05 37.24
CA VAL A 453 2.56 -20.25 38.03
C VAL A 453 2.35 -20.51 39.53
N PRO A 454 3.38 -20.95 40.28
CA PRO A 454 3.27 -21.23 41.71
C PRO A 454 2.98 -19.97 42.55
N GLN A 455 2.29 -20.13 43.68
CA GLN A 455 1.83 -18.99 44.50
C GLN A 455 2.99 -18.18 45.10
N GLU A 456 4.12 -18.82 45.35
CA GLU A 456 5.32 -18.22 45.96
C GLU A 456 5.96 -17.15 45.07
N VAL A 457 5.74 -17.25 43.76
CA VAL A 457 6.26 -16.35 42.74
C VAL A 457 5.18 -15.47 42.09
N LYS A 458 3.93 -15.60 42.51
CA LYS A 458 2.87 -14.66 42.12
C LYS A 458 3.06 -13.35 42.83
N SER A 459 3.00 -12.27 42.07
CA SER A 459 3.20 -10.95 42.63
C SER A 459 2.11 -9.95 42.23
N SER A 460 1.26 -10.27 41.24
CA SER A 460 0.27 -9.32 40.72
C SER A 460 -0.81 -8.96 41.74
N GLN A 461 -1.27 -9.95 42.51
CA GLN A 461 -2.28 -9.79 43.57
C GLN A 461 -1.82 -8.84 44.69
N LEU A 462 -0.51 -8.65 44.84
CA LEU A 462 0.10 -7.82 45.88
C LEU A 462 0.27 -6.35 45.46
N VAL A 463 0.02 -6.01 44.18
CA VAL A 463 0.27 -4.67 43.63
C VAL A 463 -1.02 -3.87 43.35
N GLN A 464 -2.22 -4.47 43.51
CA GLN A 464 -3.52 -3.82 43.20
C GLN A 464 -3.61 -3.27 41.76
N GLU A 465 -2.99 -3.95 40.79
CA GLU A 465 -3.08 -3.59 39.37
C GLU A 465 -4.23 -4.35 38.70
N GLY A 466 -5.38 -3.69 38.51
CA GLY A 466 -6.47 -4.14 37.65
C GLY A 466 -7.20 -5.43 38.08
N GLY A 467 -8.47 -5.55 37.70
CA GLY A 467 -9.20 -6.82 37.80
C GLY A 467 -8.85 -7.75 36.62
N TYR A 468 -9.11 -9.05 36.77
CA TYR A 468 -8.96 -10.02 35.68
C TYR A 468 -9.84 -9.68 34.45
N ASP A 469 -10.89 -8.87 34.65
CA ASP A 469 -11.78 -8.37 33.61
C ASP A 469 -11.04 -7.62 32.48
N SER A 470 -9.90 -6.95 32.77
CA SER A 470 -9.10 -6.29 31.72
C SER A 470 -8.55 -7.29 30.71
N TYR A 471 -8.01 -8.43 31.19
CA TYR A 471 -7.50 -9.49 30.32
C TYR A 471 -8.60 -10.09 29.46
N VAL A 472 -9.81 -10.25 30.01
CA VAL A 472 -10.96 -10.76 29.24
C VAL A 472 -11.38 -9.78 28.14
N LEU A 473 -11.39 -8.48 28.41
CA LEU A 473 -11.70 -7.46 27.40
C LEU A 473 -10.62 -7.38 26.31
N GLU A 474 -9.34 -7.43 26.69
CA GLU A 474 -8.21 -7.46 25.75
C GLU A 474 -8.23 -8.73 24.89
N ALA A 475 -8.47 -9.90 25.50
CA ALA A 475 -8.61 -11.17 24.81
C ALA A 475 -9.79 -11.15 23.83
N ARG A 476 -10.92 -10.51 24.18
CA ARG A 476 -12.05 -10.31 23.25
C ARG A 476 -11.66 -9.48 22.05
N SER A 477 -11.05 -8.33 22.26
CA SER A 477 -10.54 -7.47 21.18
C SER A 477 -9.56 -8.22 20.26
N LEU A 478 -8.65 -9.00 20.85
CA LEU A 478 -7.68 -9.80 20.10
C LEU A 478 -8.37 -10.90 19.27
N CYS A 479 -9.32 -11.64 19.85
CA CYS A 479 -10.09 -12.68 19.15
C CYS A 479 -10.97 -12.09 18.04
N GLU A 480 -11.56 -10.91 18.24
CA GLU A 480 -12.33 -10.19 17.22
C GLU A 480 -11.45 -9.73 16.07
N ALA A 481 -10.25 -9.20 16.36
CA ALA A 481 -9.28 -8.80 15.34
C ALA A 481 -8.81 -9.98 14.48
N CYS A 482 -8.79 -11.21 15.02
CA CYS A 482 -8.46 -12.43 14.28
C CYS A 482 -9.68 -13.02 13.53
N GLY A 483 -10.89 -12.52 13.76
CA GLY A 483 -12.15 -13.03 13.20
C GLY A 483 -12.27 -13.04 11.66
N PRO A 484 -11.86 -11.98 10.93
CA PRO A 484 -11.99 -11.92 9.47
C PRO A 484 -11.25 -13.06 8.73
N LEU A 485 -10.16 -13.56 9.32
CA LEU A 485 -9.35 -14.67 8.81
C LEU A 485 -9.98 -16.05 9.02
N THR A 486 -10.98 -16.12 9.88
CA THR A 486 -11.63 -17.37 10.29
C THR A 486 -12.97 -17.61 9.60
N GLN A 487 -13.48 -16.61 8.85
CA GLN A 487 -14.77 -16.67 8.14
C GLN A 487 -14.67 -16.85 6.62
N GLN A 488 -13.47 -16.72 6.04
CA GLN A 488 -13.24 -17.00 4.61
C GLN A 488 -12.92 -18.49 4.42
N ASP A 489 -13.85 -19.21 3.80
CA ASP A 489 -13.63 -20.46 3.08
C ASP A 489 -12.97 -21.66 3.81
N TRP A 490 -13.27 -21.88 5.10
CA TRP A 490 -13.06 -23.22 5.70
C TRP A 490 -14.24 -24.15 5.37
N VAL A 491 -14.64 -24.18 4.10
CA VAL A 491 -15.62 -25.15 3.58
C VAL A 491 -14.87 -26.39 3.16
N GLU A 492 -14.72 -27.32 4.09
CA GLU A 492 -15.05 -28.73 3.92
C GLU A 492 -14.91 -29.38 5.28
N GLU A 493 -15.93 -30.12 5.70
CA GLU A 493 -15.82 -31.07 6.81
C GLU A 493 -14.49 -31.82 6.64
N LEU A 494 -13.59 -31.68 7.62
CA LEU A 494 -12.37 -32.49 7.68
C LEU A 494 -12.77 -33.91 7.31
N PRO A 495 -12.25 -34.49 6.21
CA PRO A 495 -12.57 -35.87 5.88
C PRO A 495 -12.23 -36.69 7.14
N PRO A 496 -13.11 -37.61 7.57
CA PRO A 496 -12.84 -38.41 8.75
C PRO A 496 -11.44 -39.00 8.60
N PRO A 497 -10.61 -38.99 9.66
CA PRO A 497 -9.21 -39.38 9.55
C PRO A 497 -9.17 -40.69 8.78
N SER A 498 -8.61 -40.64 7.57
CA SER A 498 -8.52 -41.83 6.74
C SER A 498 -7.77 -42.83 7.59
N SER A 499 -8.47 -43.88 8.00
CA SER A 499 -7.99 -44.99 8.82
C SER A 499 -6.82 -45.79 8.21
N SER A 500 -6.16 -45.21 7.21
CA SER A 500 -5.03 -45.73 6.48
C SER A 500 -3.90 -44.71 6.50
N SER A 501 -2.93 -44.97 7.37
CA SER A 501 -1.53 -44.49 7.38
C SER A 501 -1.11 -43.49 8.45
N VAL A 502 -1.46 -43.72 9.72
CA VAL A 502 -0.40 -43.53 10.75
C VAL A 502 0.62 -44.63 10.49
N VAL A 503 1.62 -44.34 9.66
CA VAL A 503 2.80 -45.20 9.55
C VAL A 503 3.41 -45.23 10.94
N ALA A 504 3.31 -46.36 11.63
CA ALA A 504 3.92 -46.55 12.94
C ALA A 504 5.43 -46.21 12.84
N GLY A 505 5.82 -45.05 13.36
CA GLY A 505 7.21 -44.57 13.33
C GLY A 505 7.44 -43.15 12.81
N THR A 506 6.47 -42.45 12.24
CA THR A 506 6.66 -41.04 11.84
C THR A 506 6.58 -40.11 13.04
N VAL A 507 7.67 -39.40 13.34
CA VAL A 507 7.75 -38.39 14.40
C VAL A 507 6.83 -37.21 14.04
N PHE A 508 6.01 -36.76 14.99
CA PHE A 508 5.20 -35.55 14.83
C PHE A 508 6.10 -34.33 14.61
N TYR A 509 5.69 -33.44 13.72
CA TYR A 509 6.43 -32.24 13.37
C TYR A 509 5.49 -31.04 13.45
N GLU A 510 5.67 -30.18 14.46
CA GLU A 510 4.84 -28.97 14.65
C GLU A 510 5.07 -27.89 13.58
N GLY A 511 6.06 -28.05 12.70
CA GLY A 511 6.48 -27.04 11.74
C GLY A 511 7.57 -26.12 12.30
N LEU A 512 8.41 -25.58 11.41
CA LEU A 512 9.59 -24.79 11.79
C LEU A 512 9.22 -23.54 12.59
N PHE A 513 8.09 -22.90 12.26
CA PHE A 513 7.65 -21.69 12.93
C PHE A 513 7.30 -21.94 14.40
N LEU A 514 6.44 -22.93 14.67
CA LEU A 514 6.10 -23.31 16.04
C LEU A 514 7.29 -23.88 16.79
N GLN A 515 8.14 -24.66 16.12
CA GLN A 515 9.37 -25.17 16.71
C GLN A 515 10.25 -24.03 17.25
N VAL A 516 10.52 -23.00 16.43
CA VAL A 516 11.34 -21.84 16.84
C VAL A 516 10.67 -21.05 17.96
N LEU A 517 9.36 -20.78 17.87
CA LEU A 517 8.64 -20.06 18.91
C LEU A 517 8.68 -20.81 20.25
N PHE A 518 8.50 -22.14 20.23
CA PHE A 518 8.57 -22.99 21.42
C PHE A 518 9.98 -23.12 21.99
N ASP A 519 11.01 -23.20 21.14
CA ASP A 519 12.41 -23.19 21.58
C ASP A 519 12.76 -21.88 22.28
N ARG A 520 12.29 -20.74 21.75
CA ARG A 520 12.42 -19.42 22.38
C ARG A 520 11.64 -19.36 23.69
N LEU A 521 10.36 -19.76 23.68
CA LEU A 521 9.52 -19.72 24.89
C LEU A 521 10.12 -20.58 26.01
N GLY A 522 10.75 -21.70 25.65
CA GLY A 522 11.50 -22.57 26.55
C GLY A 522 12.71 -21.91 27.23
N ARG A 523 13.18 -20.75 26.76
CA ARG A 523 14.28 -19.94 27.31
C ARG A 523 13.82 -18.60 27.88
N LEU A 524 12.51 -18.42 28.09
CA LEU A 524 11.91 -17.14 28.52
C LEU A 524 12.56 -16.55 29.78
N LEU A 525 13.05 -17.39 30.71
CA LEU A 525 13.69 -16.93 31.95
C LEU A 525 15.12 -16.41 31.78
N GLU A 526 15.70 -16.55 30.59
CA GLU A 526 17.08 -16.20 30.25
C GLU A 526 17.19 -15.07 29.23
N GLN A 527 16.07 -14.72 28.60
CA GLN A 527 16.02 -13.80 27.47
C GLN A 527 15.67 -12.37 27.90
N PRO A 528 16.07 -11.35 27.10
CA PRO A 528 15.66 -9.97 27.33
C PRO A 528 14.15 -9.82 27.41
N TYR A 529 13.70 -8.95 28.31
CA TYR A 529 12.28 -8.73 28.59
C TYR A 529 11.50 -8.27 27.35
N ASP A 530 12.02 -7.29 26.60
CA ASP A 530 11.35 -6.76 25.41
C ASP A 530 11.15 -7.85 24.34
N LEU A 531 12.15 -8.71 24.18
CA LEU A 531 12.09 -9.83 23.25
C LEU A 531 11.02 -10.85 23.65
N ASN A 532 10.92 -11.16 24.94
CA ASN A 532 9.88 -12.04 25.44
C ASN A 532 8.49 -11.42 25.32
N LEU A 533 8.34 -10.09 25.50
CA LEU A 533 7.08 -9.39 25.24
C LEU A 533 6.63 -9.57 23.79
N GLN A 534 7.54 -9.37 22.83
CA GLN A 534 7.23 -9.57 21.43
C GLN A 534 6.89 -11.04 21.11
N LEU A 535 7.65 -11.99 21.67
CA LEU A 535 7.42 -13.42 21.50
C LEU A 535 6.03 -13.84 22.03
N THR A 536 5.71 -13.44 23.25
CA THR A 536 4.42 -13.77 23.89
C THR A 536 3.27 -13.13 23.13
N SER A 537 3.41 -11.91 22.60
CA SER A 537 2.41 -11.29 21.71
C SER A 537 2.12 -12.11 20.44
N VAL A 538 3.16 -12.63 19.78
CA VAL A 538 3.00 -13.52 18.61
C VAL A 538 2.24 -14.80 18.99
N VAL A 539 2.62 -15.43 20.12
CA VAL A 539 1.98 -16.67 20.58
C VAL A 539 0.53 -16.43 21.02
N SER A 540 0.23 -15.34 21.74
CA SER A 540 -1.13 -14.95 22.12
C SER A 540 -2.00 -14.73 20.89
N ARG A 541 -1.49 -14.05 19.86
CA ARG A 541 -2.19 -13.87 18.58
C ARG A 541 -2.48 -15.19 17.89
N LEU A 542 -1.50 -16.11 17.86
CA LEU A 542 -1.73 -17.46 17.32
C LEU A 542 -2.83 -18.19 18.08
N ALA A 543 -2.81 -18.15 19.42
CA ALA A 543 -3.82 -18.78 20.26
C ALA A 543 -5.22 -18.16 20.09
N ALA A 544 -5.30 -16.88 19.70
CA ALA A 544 -6.55 -16.15 19.51
C ALA A 544 -7.27 -16.47 18.17
N PHE A 545 -6.62 -17.06 17.18
CA PHE A 545 -7.29 -17.50 15.95
C PHE A 545 -8.37 -18.53 16.23
N ARG A 546 -9.57 -18.32 15.71
CA ARG A 546 -10.70 -19.27 15.80
C ARG A 546 -10.55 -20.37 14.75
N HIS A 547 -9.70 -21.34 15.04
CA HIS A 547 -9.56 -22.56 14.25
C HIS A 547 -9.48 -23.76 15.21
N PRO A 548 -10.32 -24.82 15.05
CA PRO A 548 -10.40 -25.93 16.00
C PRO A 548 -9.04 -26.56 16.31
N VAL A 549 -8.24 -26.85 15.28
CA VAL A 549 -6.91 -27.46 15.41
C VAL A 549 -5.94 -26.55 16.16
N ILE A 550 -6.01 -25.23 15.96
CA ILE A 550 -5.13 -24.28 16.67
C ILE A 550 -5.58 -24.15 18.12
N THR A 551 -6.89 -24.03 18.37
CA THR A 551 -7.46 -23.95 19.72
C THR A 551 -7.02 -25.17 20.53
N GLU A 552 -7.17 -26.36 19.98
CA GLU A 552 -6.78 -27.60 20.63
C GLU A 552 -5.26 -27.67 20.87
N PHE A 553 -4.46 -27.45 19.83
CA PHE A 553 -3.00 -27.57 19.95
C PHE A 553 -2.35 -26.50 20.85
N MET A 554 -2.91 -25.29 20.90
CA MET A 554 -2.37 -24.18 21.70
C MET A 554 -2.96 -24.10 23.11
N LEU A 555 -4.25 -24.44 23.29
CA LEU A 555 -4.97 -24.15 24.53
C LEU A 555 -5.47 -25.39 25.26
N ASP A 556 -5.49 -26.59 24.68
CA ASP A 556 -5.91 -27.80 25.40
C ASP A 556 -4.74 -28.43 26.18
N PRO A 557 -4.74 -28.39 27.52
CA PRO A 557 -3.72 -29.04 28.33
C PRO A 557 -3.89 -30.57 28.41
N TYR A 558 -5.02 -31.11 27.97
CA TYR A 558 -5.39 -32.53 28.06
C TYR A 558 -5.25 -33.28 26.72
N ILE A 559 -4.73 -32.60 25.69
CA ILE A 559 -4.48 -33.21 24.38
C ILE A 559 -3.56 -34.42 24.50
N THR A 560 -3.94 -35.53 23.86
CA THR A 560 -3.14 -36.76 23.87
C THR A 560 -2.04 -36.66 22.83
N LEU A 561 -0.79 -36.54 23.29
CA LEU A 561 0.35 -36.31 22.41
C LEU A 561 1.07 -37.61 22.04
N THR A 562 1.51 -37.68 20.78
CA THR A 562 2.51 -38.67 20.37
C THR A 562 3.82 -38.43 21.12
N PRO A 563 4.62 -39.46 21.45
CA PRO A 563 5.90 -39.29 22.12
C PRO A 563 6.81 -38.29 21.41
N GLY A 564 7.32 -37.30 22.14
CA GLY A 564 8.21 -36.27 21.62
C GLY A 564 7.51 -35.03 21.04
N ALA A 565 6.20 -35.04 20.86
CA ALA A 565 5.45 -33.85 20.47
C ALA A 565 5.42 -32.81 21.59
N ARG A 566 5.49 -31.53 21.21
CA ARG A 566 5.46 -30.39 22.12
C ARG A 566 4.26 -29.51 21.81
N THR A 567 3.50 -29.15 22.84
CA THR A 567 2.46 -28.12 22.79
C THR A 567 2.87 -26.92 23.61
N LEU A 568 2.17 -25.81 23.41
CA LEU A 568 2.35 -24.61 24.22
C LEU A 568 2.30 -24.93 25.72
N PHE A 569 1.32 -25.73 26.15
CA PHE A 569 1.17 -26.11 27.56
C PHE A 569 2.36 -26.94 28.08
N THR A 570 2.84 -27.92 27.31
CA THR A 570 4.01 -28.73 27.73
C THR A 570 5.31 -27.91 27.82
N VAL A 571 5.47 -26.91 26.94
CA VAL A 571 6.63 -26.00 26.98
C VAL A 571 6.55 -25.14 28.24
N LEU A 572 5.38 -24.59 28.56
CA LEU A 572 5.18 -23.80 29.77
C LEU A 572 5.44 -24.61 31.05
N ILE A 573 4.98 -25.88 31.13
CA ILE A 573 5.29 -26.76 32.26
C ILE A 573 6.82 -26.91 32.44
N ARG A 574 7.57 -27.09 31.35
CA ARG A 574 9.03 -27.20 31.41
C ARG A 574 9.67 -25.93 31.96
N VAL A 575 9.23 -24.77 31.48
CA VAL A 575 9.70 -23.46 31.95
C VAL A 575 9.39 -23.26 33.44
N ILE A 576 8.20 -23.67 33.90
CA ILE A 576 7.83 -23.62 35.33
C ILE A 576 8.70 -24.55 36.18
N GLY A 577 8.99 -25.76 35.69
CA GLY A 577 9.89 -26.69 36.37
C GLY A 577 11.29 -26.10 36.56
N GLU A 578 11.81 -25.44 35.53
CA GLU A 578 13.09 -24.72 35.57
C GLU A 578 13.04 -23.49 36.49
N LEU A 579 11.96 -22.70 36.43
CA LEU A 579 11.71 -21.58 37.35
C LEU A 579 11.84 -22.04 38.79
N MET A 580 11.18 -23.14 39.16
CA MET A 580 11.17 -23.64 40.54
C MET A 580 12.53 -24.09 41.03
N GLN A 581 13.43 -24.52 40.14
CA GLN A 581 14.81 -24.83 40.50
C GLN A 581 15.63 -23.55 40.70
N ARG A 582 15.47 -22.55 39.83
CA ARG A 582 16.25 -21.30 39.87
C ARG A 582 15.83 -20.40 41.03
N VAL A 583 14.54 -20.33 41.34
CA VAL A 583 13.99 -19.48 42.42
C VAL A 583 14.51 -19.89 43.80
N GLN A 584 14.90 -21.15 44.00
CA GLN A 584 15.51 -21.61 45.26
C GLN A 584 16.83 -20.90 45.59
N ALA A 585 17.57 -20.42 44.57
CA ALA A 585 18.81 -19.69 44.74
C ALA A 585 18.63 -18.19 45.00
N VAL A 586 17.39 -17.70 44.92
CA VAL A 586 17.05 -16.28 45.03
C VAL A 586 16.46 -16.01 46.42
N PRO A 587 17.11 -15.19 47.27
CA PRO A 587 16.52 -14.80 48.55
C PRO A 587 15.42 -13.75 48.36
N ASP A 588 14.44 -13.72 49.26
CA ASP A 588 13.35 -12.73 49.34
C ASP A 588 12.61 -12.48 48.01
N VAL A 589 12.36 -13.55 47.25
CA VAL A 589 11.83 -13.50 45.87
C VAL A 589 10.56 -12.66 45.76
N SER A 590 9.60 -12.83 46.67
CA SER A 590 8.31 -12.14 46.60
C SER A 590 8.46 -10.62 46.67
N ASP A 591 9.29 -10.10 47.60
CA ASP A 591 9.54 -8.67 47.72
C ASP A 591 10.29 -8.11 46.51
N ARG A 592 11.23 -8.90 45.97
CA ARG A 592 12.01 -8.54 44.79
C ARG A 592 11.15 -8.49 43.53
N LEU A 593 10.22 -9.43 43.37
CA LEU A 593 9.25 -9.42 42.28
C LEU A 593 8.31 -8.21 42.36
N ILE A 594 7.84 -7.83 43.55
CA ILE A 594 7.01 -6.62 43.72
C ILE A 594 7.81 -5.37 43.34
N ARG A 595 9.07 -5.25 43.78
CA ARG A 595 9.93 -4.12 43.41
C ARG A 595 10.23 -4.08 41.91
N MET A 596 10.49 -5.24 41.31
CA MET A 596 10.75 -5.35 39.88
C MET A 596 9.51 -5.01 39.06
N ARG A 597 8.31 -5.50 39.44
CA ARG A 597 7.05 -5.17 38.75
C ARG A 597 6.81 -3.65 38.69
N ARG A 598 7.03 -2.95 39.82
CA ARG A 598 6.89 -1.49 39.88
C ARG A 598 7.89 -0.73 39.01
N ASN A 599 8.99 -1.36 38.62
CA ASN A 599 10.12 -0.74 37.92
C ASN A 599 10.47 -1.48 36.61
N LEU A 600 9.51 -2.16 35.96
CA LEU A 600 9.76 -2.99 34.77
C LEU A 600 10.50 -2.22 33.66
N CYS A 601 10.14 -0.95 33.44
CA CYS A 601 10.72 -0.08 32.41
C CYS A 601 12.00 0.64 32.86
N CYS A 602 12.38 0.58 34.14
CA CYS A 602 13.55 1.29 34.64
C CYS A 602 14.82 0.44 34.48
N ALA A 603 15.96 1.09 34.21
CA ALA A 603 17.28 0.45 34.15
C ALA A 603 17.83 0.12 35.56
N CYS A 604 17.03 -0.54 36.40
CA CYS A 604 17.44 -0.97 37.73
C CYS A 604 18.43 -2.13 37.60
N ARG A 605 19.69 -1.93 38.02
CA ARG A 605 20.67 -3.01 38.13
C ARG A 605 20.39 -3.84 39.37
N GLU A 606 19.52 -4.84 39.23
CA GLU A 606 19.26 -5.84 40.27
C GLU A 606 19.89 -7.18 39.87
N GLU A 607 20.46 -7.91 40.81
CA GLU A 607 20.91 -9.28 40.55
C GLU A 607 19.72 -10.13 40.07
N HIS A 608 19.92 -11.10 39.17
CA HIS A 608 18.81 -11.91 38.64
C HIS A 608 17.69 -11.13 37.92
N GLN A 609 17.93 -9.89 37.48
CA GLN A 609 16.93 -9.04 36.81
C GLN A 609 16.20 -9.74 35.65
N THR A 610 16.94 -10.42 34.77
CA THR A 610 16.36 -11.16 33.62
C THR A 610 15.38 -12.23 34.09
N LEU A 611 15.77 -13.01 35.09
CA LEU A 611 14.93 -14.05 35.69
C LEU A 611 13.66 -13.43 36.32
N LEU A 612 13.79 -12.38 37.12
CA LEU A 612 12.65 -11.72 37.78
C LEU A 612 11.66 -11.12 36.77
N ARG A 613 12.16 -10.47 35.70
CA ARG A 613 11.32 -9.97 34.61
C ARG A 613 10.64 -11.10 33.84
N GLY A 614 11.35 -12.19 33.59
CA GLY A 614 10.80 -13.41 32.98
C GLY A 614 9.68 -14.02 33.82
N ILE A 615 9.84 -14.12 35.15
CA ILE A 615 8.81 -14.61 36.07
C ILE A 615 7.54 -13.75 35.99
N ILE A 616 7.69 -12.42 36.04
CA ILE A 616 6.55 -11.50 35.95
C ILE A 616 5.82 -11.69 34.62
N LEU A 617 6.56 -11.71 33.50
CA LEU A 617 5.97 -11.89 32.19
C LEU A 617 5.29 -13.24 32.04
N LEU A 618 5.86 -14.32 32.58
CA LEU A 618 5.25 -15.64 32.58
C LEU A 618 3.93 -15.67 33.37
N GLU A 619 3.86 -14.96 34.51
CA GLU A 619 2.63 -14.75 35.27
C GLU A 619 1.56 -14.04 34.43
N GLU A 620 1.92 -12.96 33.73
CA GLU A 620 0.97 -12.21 32.91
C GLU A 620 0.53 -12.99 31.66
N PHE A 621 1.45 -13.66 31.00
CA PHE A 621 1.17 -14.48 29.82
C PHE A 621 0.23 -15.64 30.14
N CYS A 622 0.38 -16.31 31.29
CA CYS A 622 -0.55 -17.37 31.70
C CYS A 622 -1.97 -16.85 31.95
N LYS A 623 -2.12 -15.63 32.49
CA LYS A 623 -3.43 -14.98 32.66
C LYS A 623 -4.07 -14.63 31.32
N GLU A 624 -3.27 -14.12 30.39
CA GLU A 624 -3.70 -13.76 29.04
C GLU A 624 -4.18 -15.00 28.27
N LEU A 625 -3.42 -16.10 28.28
CA LEU A 625 -3.82 -17.37 27.66
C LEU A 625 -5.12 -17.92 28.27
N ALA A 626 -5.26 -17.85 29.61
CA ALA A 626 -6.50 -18.25 30.28
C ALA A 626 -7.69 -17.39 29.85
N ALA A 627 -7.49 -16.09 29.60
CA ALA A 627 -8.54 -15.17 29.15
C ALA A 627 -8.91 -15.42 27.68
N ILE A 628 -7.93 -15.68 26.82
CA ILE A 628 -8.14 -16.09 25.42
C ILE A 628 -8.94 -17.40 25.37
N ALA A 629 -8.55 -18.41 26.16
CA ALA A 629 -9.28 -19.66 26.26
C ALA A 629 -10.73 -19.44 26.73
N PHE A 630 -10.93 -18.61 27.76
CA PHE A 630 -12.26 -18.27 28.27
C PHE A 630 -13.14 -17.61 27.21
N VAL A 631 -12.63 -16.60 26.49
CA VAL A 631 -13.36 -15.89 25.43
C VAL A 631 -13.72 -16.84 24.29
N LYS A 632 -12.79 -17.67 23.82
CA LYS A 632 -13.05 -18.58 22.70
C LYS A 632 -14.10 -19.63 23.06
N LEU A 633 -13.97 -20.24 24.23
CA LEU A 633 -14.88 -21.28 24.71
C LEU A 633 -16.27 -20.76 25.10
N THR A 634 -16.42 -19.46 25.35
CA THR A 634 -17.75 -18.84 25.59
C THR A 634 -18.43 -18.40 24.30
N LEU A 635 -17.68 -17.99 23.28
CA LEU A 635 -18.21 -17.58 21.98
C LEU A 635 -18.73 -18.74 21.12
N ASP A 636 -18.26 -19.97 21.34
CA ASP A 636 -18.75 -21.18 20.65
C ASP A 636 -20.10 -21.69 21.20
N HIS A 637 -20.66 -21.04 22.24
CA HIS A 637 -21.90 -21.42 22.91
C HIS A 637 -23.08 -20.43 22.73
N ASP A 638 -22.85 -19.28 22.08
CA ASP A 638 -23.88 -18.31 21.66
C ASP A 638 -24.13 -18.40 20.15
#